data_AF-A0A842WRZ5-F1
#
_entry.id   AF-A0A842WRZ5-F1
#
_cell.length_a   1.000
_cell.length_b   1.000
_cell.length_c   1.000
_cell.angle_alpha   90.00
_cell.angle_beta   90.00
_cell.angle_gamma   90.00
#
_symmetry.space_group_name_H-M   'P 1'
#
loop_
_entity.id
_entity.type
_entity.pdbx_description
1 polymer ?
#
loop_
_entity_poly.entity_id
_entity_poly.type
_entity_poly.pdbx_seq_one_letter_code
_entity_poly.pdbx_strand_id
1 'polypeptide(L)'
;MNRKKVGAVALLILFATSALVIFYLLNTDPIGPNSNDETEIQPHEFNELNWWDVAYELDSSSAYLTVVGVLGNSYRNRVMESTRYYDAAEYMIDKFEDLEVEVSYWGEHDSVVAHQEGYGSDNRAIVFMAHLDTYPSVAGVNDNAGGVATVYQVASTLTQYRLPVDIYYCLTNGNMQWHDDQEKNRALWGSNEISARLVDEGVDVIAFFNLYHLLFYSEVQDEGRRLIAEHRSPDLYGYHNTTQLVDIFSQFMRRSGIDIVYPLVKMNNDNDQTPFWDAGFPGFSIYGGHNIDPDFPPSDIVTSPYYNHTQAQLAGKAVAATAVYIASQGNGENVKFKFESTLSPRKSGFLRTVLNIPQSLQVNCTANEASSIEITALAEDTIVFQETYDNETSFQFSIDEIPIGQFSIKVRNRDDNSTWVGVYIEYESDIDGDGILDADEFSWPDPTPPLDWDYDGLPDSEEKKAGTDIFVWDTDQDGIKDGIEVKYGMDPLLDDTKDDLDGDGIPNYREIELGSFPNNPDSDNDTIPDTWEYEFGTDLMSDDRNLDYDNDSLTNLEEYQYGSDPFRVDGDFDGISDVHEIELGTNPLSDDTDKDGINDRIEVIDGLNPLVPDRDVDFQLDGNDQNPRLNAILVIGILTLIPVGIGTFVFWRRLE
;
A
#
# COMPACT_ATOMS: atom_id res chain seq x y z
N MET A 1 20.32 -55.19 37.82
CA MET A 1 19.15 -56.08 38.04
C MET A 1 18.47 -55.60 39.32
N ASN A 2 17.23 -55.12 39.35
CA ASN A 2 16.03 -55.75 38.80
C ASN A 2 15.08 -54.68 38.26
N ARG A 3 14.84 -54.72 36.94
CA ARG A 3 13.70 -54.11 36.27
C ARG A 3 12.57 -55.14 36.27
N LYS A 4 11.32 -54.66 36.38
CA LYS A 4 10.03 -55.39 36.39
C LYS A 4 9.48 -55.73 37.79
N LYS A 5 8.91 -54.72 38.44
CA LYS A 5 7.48 -54.65 38.81
C LYS A 5 7.22 -53.40 39.66
N VAL A 6 7.15 -52.25 39.00
CA VAL A 6 6.34 -51.10 39.44
C VAL A 6 5.54 -50.64 38.22
N GLY A 7 4.73 -51.58 37.70
CA GLY A 7 3.78 -51.39 36.60
C GLY A 7 2.33 -51.46 37.08
N ALA A 8 2.07 -51.12 38.34
CA ALA A 8 0.72 -51.14 38.91
C ALA A 8 0.46 -49.98 39.91
N VAL A 9 1.33 -48.96 39.90
CA VAL A 9 1.07 -47.62 40.48
C VAL A 9 1.39 -46.55 39.42
N ALA A 10 1.37 -46.95 38.15
CA ALA A 10 0.86 -46.09 37.09
C ALA A 10 -0.67 -46.20 37.17
N LEU A 11 -1.32 -45.10 37.53
CA LEU A 11 -2.64 -44.64 37.07
C LEU A 11 -3.45 -43.85 38.12
N LEU A 12 -3.13 -43.91 39.43
CA LEU A 12 -4.03 -43.36 40.46
C LEU A 12 -3.53 -42.15 41.27
N ILE A 13 -2.29 -41.70 41.07
CA ILE A 13 -1.75 -40.49 41.73
C ILE A 13 -1.36 -39.39 40.73
N LEU A 14 -1.35 -39.69 39.44
CA LEU A 14 -1.20 -38.69 38.37
C LEU A 14 -2.53 -38.15 37.82
N PHE A 15 -3.66 -38.60 38.36
CA PHE A 15 -5.01 -38.22 37.92
C PHE A 15 -5.76 -37.29 38.90
N ALA A 16 -5.13 -36.83 39.98
CA ALA A 16 -5.79 -36.01 41.00
C ALA A 16 -5.33 -34.54 41.05
N THR A 17 -4.38 -34.12 40.21
CA THR A 17 -3.98 -32.70 40.07
C THR A 17 -4.29 -32.11 38.70
N SER A 18 -4.94 -32.87 37.82
CA SER A 18 -5.22 -32.46 36.43
C SER A 18 -6.66 -31.95 36.21
N ALA A 19 -7.50 -31.91 37.26
CA ALA A 19 -8.93 -31.61 37.13
C ALA A 19 -9.37 -30.25 37.70
N LEU A 20 -8.43 -29.36 38.04
CA LEU A 20 -8.73 -28.01 38.56
C LEU A 20 -8.11 -26.87 37.74
N VAL A 21 -7.49 -27.18 36.59
CA VAL A 21 -7.00 -26.18 35.62
C VAL A 21 -7.79 -26.24 34.30
N ILE A 22 -8.63 -27.25 34.08
CA ILE A 22 -9.44 -27.45 32.87
C ILE A 22 -10.83 -26.75 32.98
N PHE A 23 -10.89 -25.60 33.65
CA PHE A 23 -12.02 -24.67 33.50
C PHE A 23 -11.58 -23.20 33.37
N TYR A 24 -10.28 -22.95 33.16
CA TYR A 24 -9.76 -21.60 32.94
C TYR A 24 -8.92 -21.44 31.66
N LEU A 25 -8.75 -22.51 30.88
CA LEU A 25 -8.00 -22.50 29.62
C LEU A 25 -8.72 -23.34 28.55
N LEU A 26 -9.91 -22.88 28.15
CA LEU A 26 -10.48 -23.12 26.83
C LEU A 26 -10.84 -21.73 26.28
N ASN A 27 -10.32 -21.44 25.09
CA ASN A 27 -10.23 -20.16 24.37
C ASN A 27 -9.15 -19.24 24.97
N THR A 28 -7.95 -19.10 24.39
CA THR A 28 -7.53 -19.21 22.99
C THR A 28 -6.09 -19.73 22.87
N ASP A 29 -5.86 -20.54 21.85
CA ASP A 29 -4.68 -21.39 21.54
C ASP A 29 -3.48 -20.63 20.90
N PRO A 30 -2.31 -21.28 20.67
CA PRO A 30 -0.97 -20.68 20.94
C PRO A 30 0.15 -20.79 19.86
N ILE A 31 1.18 -19.91 19.98
CA ILE A 31 2.68 -20.05 19.81
C ILE A 31 3.24 -20.63 18.48
N GLY A 32 4.21 -20.08 17.72
CA GLY A 32 5.27 -19.05 17.84
C GLY A 32 6.25 -19.20 16.62
N PRO A 33 7.56 -18.93 16.76
CA PRO A 33 8.31 -17.68 16.53
C PRO A 33 8.78 -17.45 15.07
N ASN A 34 8.75 -16.19 14.59
CA ASN A 34 9.72 -15.50 13.71
C ASN A 34 9.01 -14.39 12.93
N SER A 35 9.71 -13.25 12.81
CA SER A 35 9.65 -12.22 11.76
C SER A 35 8.31 -11.88 11.11
N ASN A 36 8.03 -10.56 11.02
CA ASN A 36 6.95 -9.89 10.31
C ASN A 36 5.80 -9.49 11.23
N ASP A 37 6.02 -8.44 12.02
CA ASP A 37 4.99 -7.42 12.20
C ASP A 37 5.51 -6.20 11.45
N GLU A 38 5.45 -6.27 10.12
CA GLU A 38 5.22 -5.06 9.34
C GLU A 38 3.88 -4.53 9.85
N THR A 39 3.89 -3.31 10.36
CA THR A 39 2.66 -2.58 10.62
C THR A 39 1.98 -2.36 9.28
N GLU A 40 1.17 -3.34 8.88
CA GLU A 40 0.23 -3.26 7.78
C GLU A 40 -0.72 -2.10 8.10
N ILE A 41 -0.39 -0.92 7.58
CA ILE A 41 -1.26 0.24 7.59
C ILE A 41 -2.46 -0.18 6.76
N GLN A 42 -3.61 -0.34 7.41
CA GLN A 42 -4.86 -0.63 6.72
C GLN A 42 -5.15 0.53 5.73
N PRO A 43 -5.43 0.25 4.45
CA PRO A 43 -5.67 1.28 3.45
C PRO A 43 -6.91 2.12 3.78
N HIS A 44 -6.81 3.42 3.51
CA HIS A 44 -7.92 4.36 3.62
C HIS A 44 -8.72 4.36 2.30
N GLU A 45 -9.98 3.91 2.35
CA GLU A 45 -10.90 3.77 1.19
C GLU A 45 -11.31 5.10 0.53
N PHE A 46 -10.43 6.01 0.07
CA PHE A 46 -10.90 7.15 -0.75
C PHE A 46 -9.93 7.56 -1.88
N ASN A 47 -10.36 7.22 -3.09
CA ASN A 47 -9.64 7.17 -4.36
C ASN A 47 -9.63 8.49 -5.17
N GLU A 48 -9.61 9.63 -4.49
CA GLU A 48 -9.36 10.95 -5.10
C GLU A 48 -8.74 11.78 -3.98
N LEU A 49 -7.49 12.27 -4.11
CA LEU A 49 -6.78 13.07 -3.09
C LEU A 49 -7.62 14.27 -2.63
N ASN A 50 -8.52 14.03 -1.70
CA ASN A 50 -9.21 15.04 -0.94
C ASN A 50 -8.22 15.42 0.13
N TRP A 51 -7.43 16.45 -0.15
CA TRP A 51 -6.58 17.24 0.77
C TRP A 51 -7.20 17.49 2.16
N TRP A 52 -8.50 17.27 2.32
CA TRP A 52 -9.23 17.22 3.58
C TRP A 52 -9.02 15.96 4.44
N ASP A 53 -8.78 14.79 3.85
CA ASP A 53 -8.63 13.51 4.57
C ASP A 53 -7.24 13.41 5.22
N VAL A 54 -6.18 13.86 4.54
CA VAL A 54 -4.82 14.00 5.12
C VAL A 54 -4.82 14.86 6.39
N ALA A 55 -5.62 15.92 6.42
CA ALA A 55 -5.76 16.82 7.56
C ALA A 55 -6.52 16.20 8.75
N TYR A 56 -7.41 15.26 8.48
CA TYR A 56 -8.31 14.64 9.46
C TYR A 56 -7.70 13.37 10.07
N GLU A 57 -6.95 12.61 9.27
CA GLU A 57 -6.22 11.35 9.58
C GLU A 57 -4.97 11.55 10.46
N LEU A 58 -4.54 12.80 10.68
CA LEU A 58 -3.40 13.19 11.51
C LEU A 58 -3.54 12.74 12.98
N ASP A 59 -3.33 11.47 13.30
CA ASP A 59 -3.36 10.94 14.66
C ASP A 59 -2.02 10.34 15.09
N SER A 60 -1.03 11.21 15.26
CA SER A 60 0.15 10.89 16.06
C SER A 60 0.21 11.75 17.33
N SER A 61 -0.93 11.87 18.04
CA SER A 61 -1.01 12.61 19.31
C SER A 61 0.04 12.14 20.32
N SER A 62 0.41 10.85 20.29
CA SER A 62 1.44 10.24 21.12
C SER A 62 2.87 10.65 20.71
N ALA A 63 3.17 10.74 19.42
CA ALA A 63 4.48 11.07 18.89
C ALA A 63 4.83 12.54 19.20
N TYR A 64 3.87 13.44 18.97
CA TYR A 64 3.96 14.85 19.36
C TYR A 64 4.29 15.00 20.85
N LEU A 65 3.51 14.39 21.74
CA LEU A 65 3.70 14.51 23.19
C LEU A 65 5.02 13.89 23.66
N THR A 66 5.49 12.86 22.97
CA THR A 66 6.80 12.23 23.25
C THR A 66 7.93 13.19 22.94
N VAL A 67 7.94 13.81 21.75
CA VAL A 67 8.97 14.79 21.35
C VAL A 67 8.98 15.98 22.31
N VAL A 68 7.82 16.58 22.60
CA VAL A 68 7.72 17.68 23.58
C VAL A 68 8.25 17.24 24.95
N GLY A 69 7.88 16.04 25.40
CA GLY A 69 8.30 15.49 26.69
C GLY A 69 9.81 15.26 26.78
N VAL A 70 10.44 14.74 25.73
CA VAL A 70 11.88 14.45 25.68
C VAL A 70 12.68 15.75 25.61
N LEU A 71 12.34 16.65 24.69
CA LEU A 71 12.99 17.96 24.58
C LEU A 71 12.81 18.78 25.86
N GLY A 72 11.59 18.80 26.41
CA GLY A 72 11.24 19.58 27.59
C GLY A 72 11.71 18.99 28.93
N ASN A 73 12.08 17.71 29.00
CA ASN A 73 12.56 17.07 30.25
C ASN A 73 14.02 16.62 30.19
N SER A 74 14.39 15.87 29.15
CA SER A 74 15.68 15.21 29.02
C SER A 74 16.74 16.14 28.41
N TYR A 75 16.33 16.99 27.46
CA TYR A 75 17.20 17.91 26.73
C TYR A 75 16.80 19.37 26.97
N ARG A 76 16.59 19.73 28.24
CA ARG A 76 16.41 21.13 28.66
C ARG A 76 17.67 21.94 28.34
N ASN A 77 17.52 23.25 28.13
CA ASN A 77 18.63 24.20 27.94
C ASN A 77 19.50 23.89 26.71
N ARG A 78 18.88 23.86 25.52
CA ARG A 78 19.49 23.57 24.21
C ARG A 78 20.17 24.82 23.65
N VAL A 79 21.08 25.40 24.40
CA VAL A 79 21.83 26.58 23.93
C VAL A 79 22.75 26.13 22.79
N MET A 80 22.87 26.96 21.74
CA MET A 80 23.81 26.78 20.64
C MET A 80 25.21 26.34 21.14
N GLU A 81 25.85 25.42 20.41
CA GLU A 81 27.15 24.79 20.74
C GLU A 81 27.20 23.97 22.05
N SER A 82 26.10 23.85 22.80
CA SER A 82 26.08 23.04 24.02
C SER A 82 25.89 21.56 23.72
N THR A 83 26.41 20.68 24.59
CA THR A 83 26.13 19.23 24.52
C THR A 83 24.63 18.94 24.49
N ARG A 84 23.82 19.74 25.20
CA ARG A 84 22.36 19.57 25.23
C ARG A 84 21.68 19.87 23.91
N TYR A 85 22.23 20.78 23.11
CA TYR A 85 21.74 21.04 21.76
C TYR A 85 22.00 19.81 20.87
N TYR A 86 23.24 19.33 20.82
CA TYR A 86 23.58 18.16 20.00
C TYR A 86 22.86 16.89 20.45
N ASP A 87 22.70 16.64 21.76
CA ASP A 87 21.89 15.52 22.26
C ASP A 87 20.43 15.59 21.75
N ALA A 88 19.88 16.80 21.62
CA ALA A 88 18.52 17.01 21.10
C ALA A 88 18.47 16.91 19.57
N ALA A 89 19.50 17.39 18.87
CA ALA A 89 19.61 17.32 17.42
C ALA A 89 19.72 15.86 16.95
N GLU A 90 20.61 15.08 17.56
CA GLU A 90 20.74 13.64 17.28
C GLU A 90 19.45 12.87 17.58
N TYR A 91 18.71 13.24 18.63
CA TYR A 91 17.40 12.68 18.90
C TYR A 91 16.38 12.99 17.79
N MET A 92 16.40 14.21 17.24
CA MET A 92 15.52 14.56 16.13
C MET A 92 15.96 13.92 14.81
N ILE A 93 17.26 13.76 14.58
CA ILE A 93 17.81 13.02 13.43
C ILE A 93 17.30 11.58 13.45
N ASP A 94 17.47 10.85 14.56
CA ASP A 94 16.92 9.49 14.75
C ASP A 94 15.42 9.43 14.47
N LYS A 95 14.66 10.43 14.93
CA LYS A 95 13.22 10.53 14.65
C LYS A 95 12.90 10.74 13.17
N PHE A 96 13.67 11.53 12.44
CA PHE A 96 13.47 11.72 11.00
C PHE A 96 13.97 10.51 10.18
N GLU A 97 15.07 9.87 10.59
CA GLU A 97 15.54 8.62 9.97
C GLU A 97 14.51 7.49 10.11
N ASP A 98 13.81 7.40 11.25
CA ASP A 98 12.68 6.48 11.46
C ASP A 98 11.52 6.71 10.46
N LEU A 99 11.44 7.89 9.83
CA LEU A 99 10.46 8.23 8.79
C LEU A 99 11.01 8.04 7.36
N GLU A 100 12.21 7.46 7.23
CA GLU A 100 12.87 7.18 5.95
C GLU A 100 13.14 8.42 5.07
N VAL A 101 13.30 9.60 5.69
CA VAL A 101 13.69 10.84 4.99
C VAL A 101 15.19 11.12 5.14
N GLU A 102 15.81 11.75 4.14
CA GLU A 102 17.22 12.13 4.21
C GLU A 102 17.38 13.26 5.23
N VAL A 103 18.24 13.11 6.23
CA VAL A 103 18.44 14.14 7.27
C VAL A 103 19.93 14.45 7.46
N SER A 104 20.26 15.74 7.57
CA SER A 104 21.63 16.20 7.73
C SER A 104 21.73 17.55 8.45
N TYR A 105 22.94 17.90 8.88
CA TYR A 105 23.25 19.22 9.39
C TYR A 105 23.53 20.21 8.27
N TRP A 106 22.92 21.40 8.35
CA TRP A 106 23.07 22.50 7.39
C TRP A 106 23.62 23.75 8.07
N GLY A 107 24.51 24.45 7.37
CA GLY A 107 25.11 25.72 7.81
C GLY A 107 26.31 25.56 8.75
N GLU A 108 26.94 26.67 9.14
CA GLU A 108 28.05 26.66 10.11
C GLU A 108 27.55 26.45 11.55
N HIS A 109 26.24 26.63 11.78
CA HIS A 109 25.62 26.49 13.08
C HIS A 109 24.82 25.18 13.23
N ASP A 110 25.03 24.20 12.36
CA ASP A 110 24.51 22.84 12.49
C ASP A 110 22.99 22.78 12.72
N SER A 111 22.20 23.47 11.89
CA SER A 111 20.74 23.29 11.90
C SER A 111 20.37 21.92 11.35
N VAL A 112 19.39 21.23 11.92
CA VAL A 112 18.95 19.91 11.40
C VAL A 112 17.94 20.13 10.29
N VAL A 113 18.17 19.53 9.12
CA VAL A 113 17.27 19.61 7.98
C VAL A 113 16.99 18.19 7.48
N ALA A 114 15.72 17.81 7.49
CA ALA A 114 15.25 16.59 6.84
C ALA A 114 14.58 16.94 5.50
N HIS A 115 14.88 16.17 4.46
CA HIS A 115 14.42 16.34 3.09
C HIS A 115 13.65 15.10 2.67
N GLN A 116 12.40 15.32 2.28
CA GLN A 116 11.53 14.34 1.66
C GLN A 116 11.46 14.68 0.16
N GLU A 117 11.91 13.73 -0.67
CA GLU A 117 11.90 13.86 -2.12
C GLU A 117 10.45 13.80 -2.64
N GLY A 118 10.08 14.79 -3.46
CA GLY A 118 8.83 14.78 -4.21
C GLY A 118 8.92 13.90 -5.46
N TYR A 119 7.79 13.47 -6.02
CA TYR A 119 7.80 12.79 -7.33
C TYR A 119 7.89 13.76 -8.51
N GLY A 120 7.87 15.07 -8.24
CA GLY A 120 8.14 16.12 -9.22
C GLY A 120 9.62 16.15 -9.64
N SER A 121 9.89 16.91 -10.70
CA SER A 121 11.19 17.14 -11.34
C SER A 121 11.38 18.61 -11.67
N ASP A 122 10.41 19.43 -11.26
CA ASP A 122 10.70 20.81 -10.97
C ASP A 122 11.44 20.91 -9.63
N ASN A 123 11.94 22.10 -9.36
CA ASN A 123 12.71 22.43 -8.18
C ASN A 123 11.82 22.95 -7.04
N ARG A 124 10.49 22.76 -7.10
CA ARG A 124 9.57 23.34 -6.12
C ARG A 124 9.64 22.62 -4.80
N ALA A 125 9.50 23.39 -3.73
CA ALA A 125 9.57 22.87 -2.39
C ALA A 125 8.66 23.59 -1.39
N ILE A 126 8.30 22.87 -0.33
CA ILE A 126 7.62 23.39 0.84
C ILE A 126 8.52 23.26 2.06
N VAL A 127 8.58 24.30 2.89
CA VAL A 127 9.44 24.33 4.08
C VAL A 127 8.62 24.43 5.37
N PHE A 128 8.79 23.47 6.28
CA PHE A 128 8.30 23.56 7.66
C PHE A 128 9.46 23.89 8.59
N MET A 129 9.30 24.91 9.44
CA MET A 129 10.40 25.40 10.26
C MET A 129 9.99 25.58 11.72
N ALA A 130 10.91 25.26 12.63
CA ALA A 130 10.86 25.63 14.04
C ALA A 130 12.28 25.66 14.60
N HIS A 131 12.64 26.63 15.44
CA HIS A 131 13.97 26.59 16.06
C HIS A 131 14.07 25.53 17.17
N LEU A 132 15.20 24.82 17.20
CA LEU A 132 15.50 23.78 18.18
C LEU A 132 16.16 24.35 19.45
N ASP A 133 16.91 25.43 19.30
CA ASP A 133 17.68 26.02 20.40
C ASP A 133 16.81 26.70 21.46
N THR A 134 17.39 26.96 22.63
CA THR A 134 16.71 27.67 23.73
C THR A 134 17.59 28.76 24.32
N TYR A 135 16.95 29.71 25.00
CA TYR A 135 17.65 30.65 25.87
C TYR A 135 18.39 29.91 27.02
N PRO A 136 19.48 30.45 27.58
CA PRO A 136 20.14 29.83 28.72
C PRO A 136 19.24 29.64 29.95
N SER A 137 19.35 28.48 30.59
CA SER A 137 18.66 28.07 31.83
C SER A 137 17.14 27.86 31.73
N VAL A 138 16.60 27.70 30.52
CA VAL A 138 15.17 27.44 30.29
C VAL A 138 14.97 26.04 29.73
N ALA A 139 13.82 25.41 29.98
CA ALA A 139 13.50 24.12 29.37
C ALA A 139 12.99 24.25 27.93
N GLY A 140 12.39 25.38 27.58
CA GLY A 140 12.07 25.73 26.20
C GLY A 140 10.96 24.86 25.64
N VAL A 141 9.87 24.71 26.39
CA VAL A 141 8.73 23.84 26.04
C VAL A 141 7.81 24.58 25.08
N ASN A 142 7.28 25.74 25.48
CA ASN A 142 6.60 26.64 24.56
C ASN A 142 7.59 27.32 23.60
N ASP A 143 8.85 27.52 24.04
CA ASP A 143 9.90 28.19 23.27
C ASP A 143 11.15 27.31 23.04
N ASN A 144 11.17 26.38 22.08
CA ASN A 144 10.14 26.09 21.09
C ASN A 144 9.99 24.58 20.82
N ALA A 145 10.10 23.75 21.87
CA ALA A 145 9.89 22.30 21.73
C ALA A 145 8.50 21.95 21.19
N GLY A 146 7.48 22.76 21.50
CA GLY A 146 6.13 22.63 20.96
C GLY A 146 6.10 22.81 19.43
N GLY A 147 6.82 23.80 18.89
CA GLY A 147 6.97 24.00 17.45
C GLY A 147 7.75 22.86 16.78
N VAL A 148 8.88 22.45 17.35
CA VAL A 148 9.68 21.31 16.86
C VAL A 148 8.85 20.02 16.80
N ALA A 149 8.07 19.75 17.85
CA ALA A 149 7.19 18.59 17.87
C ALA A 149 6.05 18.70 16.84
N THR A 150 5.57 19.90 16.54
CA THR A 150 4.60 20.11 15.46
C THR A 150 5.22 19.88 14.08
N VAL A 151 6.46 20.34 13.83
CA VAL A 151 7.19 20.04 12.58
C VAL A 151 7.34 18.53 12.42
N TYR A 152 7.78 17.83 13.47
CA TYR A 152 7.89 16.37 13.43
C TYR A 152 6.54 15.68 13.23
N GLN A 153 5.46 16.17 13.86
CA GLN A 153 4.12 15.64 13.64
C GLN A 153 3.71 15.77 12.17
N VAL A 154 3.95 16.93 11.56
CA VAL A 154 3.69 17.16 10.13
C VAL A 154 4.51 16.18 9.29
N ALA A 155 5.82 16.05 9.56
CA ALA A 155 6.69 15.10 8.86
C ALA A 155 6.16 13.67 8.97
N SER A 156 5.86 13.18 10.18
CA SER A 156 5.35 11.82 10.43
C SER A 156 4.05 11.48 9.69
N THR A 157 3.38 12.49 9.16
CA THR A 157 2.15 12.36 8.40
C THR A 157 2.40 12.53 6.93
N LEU A 158 3.09 13.60 6.52
CA LEU A 158 3.34 13.88 5.11
C LEU A 158 4.29 12.88 4.47
N THR A 159 5.15 12.19 5.24
CA THR A 159 5.98 11.09 4.71
C THR A 159 5.17 9.85 4.33
N GLN A 160 3.92 9.74 4.77
CA GLN A 160 2.99 8.69 4.35
C GLN A 160 2.39 8.97 2.96
N TYR A 161 2.63 10.16 2.39
CA TYR A 161 2.13 10.59 1.10
C TYR A 161 3.29 11.00 0.19
N ARG A 162 3.11 10.84 -1.12
CA ARG A 162 4.02 11.40 -2.12
C ARG A 162 3.40 12.67 -2.69
N LEU A 163 4.09 13.80 -2.51
CA LEU A 163 3.73 15.08 -3.10
C LEU A 163 4.59 15.33 -4.35
N PRO A 164 4.08 16.12 -5.32
CA PRO A 164 4.84 16.49 -6.52
C PRO A 164 5.97 17.50 -6.23
N VAL A 165 6.14 17.93 -4.99
CA VAL A 165 7.13 18.93 -4.60
C VAL A 165 7.97 18.36 -3.46
N ASP A 166 9.20 18.81 -3.35
CA ASP A 166 10.07 18.48 -2.23
C ASP A 166 9.53 19.08 -0.92
N ILE A 167 9.81 18.41 0.20
CA ILE A 167 9.47 18.94 1.53
C ILE A 167 10.71 19.00 2.40
N TYR A 168 10.98 20.17 2.98
CA TYR A 168 12.07 20.40 3.91
C TYR A 168 11.52 20.64 5.31
N TYR A 169 11.97 19.84 6.27
CA TYR A 169 11.68 19.97 7.70
C TYR A 169 12.91 20.54 8.40
N CYS A 170 12.86 21.84 8.70
CA CYS A 170 14.00 22.63 9.14
C CYS A 170 13.92 22.92 10.65
N LEU A 171 14.87 22.39 11.42
CA LEU A 171 15.05 22.71 12.83
C LEU A 171 16.24 23.66 13.03
N THR A 172 15.97 24.96 13.10
CA THR A 172 17.02 25.99 13.10
C THR A 172 17.80 26.06 14.41
N ASN A 173 19.09 26.42 14.32
CA ASN A 173 19.94 26.76 15.46
C ASN A 173 20.22 28.27 15.54
N GLY A 174 20.61 28.74 16.73
CA GLY A 174 21.09 30.11 16.92
C GLY A 174 20.01 31.20 16.83
N ASN A 175 18.72 30.84 16.94
CA ASN A 175 17.61 31.81 16.96
C ASN A 175 17.66 32.69 18.22
N MET A 176 18.19 32.17 19.33
CA MET A 176 18.26 32.89 20.62
C MET A 176 19.53 33.74 20.79
N GLN A 177 20.34 33.91 19.74
CA GLN A 177 21.57 34.72 19.76
C GLN A 177 21.33 36.16 19.33
N TRP A 178 22.15 37.07 19.83
CA TRP A 178 22.09 38.51 19.53
C TRP A 178 23.38 38.99 18.85
N HIS A 179 23.25 39.90 17.87
CA HIS A 179 24.42 40.52 17.22
C HIS A 179 25.14 41.53 18.09
N ASP A 180 24.48 42.02 19.15
CA ASP A 180 25.00 43.05 20.02
C ASP A 180 24.79 42.74 21.50
N ASP A 181 25.69 43.28 22.34
CA ASP A 181 25.64 43.17 23.80
C ASP A 181 24.39 43.87 24.41
N GLN A 182 23.60 44.58 23.60
CA GLN A 182 22.40 45.29 24.03
C GLN A 182 21.12 44.49 23.75
N GLU A 183 21.24 43.29 23.17
CA GLU A 183 20.14 42.39 22.81
C GLU A 183 19.06 43.11 21.97
N LYS A 184 19.48 43.89 20.97
CA LYS A 184 18.56 44.65 20.10
C LYS A 184 18.25 43.97 18.79
N ASN A 185 19.22 43.27 18.20
CA ASN A 185 19.06 42.59 16.91
C ASN A 185 19.39 41.11 17.07
N ARG A 186 18.42 40.23 16.79
CA ARG A 186 18.66 38.79 16.78
C ARG A 186 19.57 38.40 15.60
N ALA A 187 20.37 37.37 15.81
CA ALA A 187 21.33 36.90 14.82
C ALA A 187 20.72 35.92 13.80
N LEU A 188 19.76 35.09 14.22
CA LEU A 188 18.98 34.21 13.35
C LEU A 188 19.86 33.34 12.44
N TRP A 189 20.95 32.79 13.00
CA TRP A 189 22.01 32.16 12.19
C TRP A 189 21.49 31.01 11.33
N GLY A 190 20.80 30.03 11.94
CA GLY A 190 20.31 28.87 11.22
C GLY A 190 19.30 29.20 10.12
N SER A 191 18.34 30.09 10.39
CA SER A 191 17.34 30.49 9.38
C SER A 191 17.96 31.26 8.21
N ASN A 192 19.00 32.08 8.44
CA ASN A 192 19.77 32.72 7.36
C ASN A 192 20.56 31.71 6.51
N GLU A 193 21.19 30.74 7.15
CA GLU A 193 22.01 29.73 6.45
C GLU A 193 21.15 28.82 5.57
N ILE A 194 20.00 28.37 6.08
CA ILE A 194 19.07 27.53 5.33
C ILE A 194 18.47 28.32 4.16
N SER A 195 17.96 29.54 4.39
CA SER A 195 17.33 30.29 3.30
C SER A 195 18.34 30.65 2.20
N ALA A 196 19.57 31.01 2.55
CA ALA A 196 20.63 31.27 1.57
C ALA A 196 20.99 30.01 0.77
N ARG A 197 21.07 28.86 1.42
CA ARG A 197 21.37 27.58 0.75
C ARG A 197 20.27 27.18 -0.22
N LEU A 198 18.99 27.30 0.15
CA LEU A 198 17.86 27.03 -0.74
C LEU A 198 17.91 27.91 -2.00
N VAL A 199 18.26 29.20 -1.86
CA VAL A 199 18.47 30.10 -3.01
C VAL A 199 19.66 29.64 -3.87
N ASP A 200 20.80 29.30 -3.25
CA ASP A 200 22.02 28.89 -3.96
C ASP A 200 21.86 27.57 -4.72
N GLU A 201 21.08 26.63 -4.18
CA GLU A 201 20.71 25.36 -4.81
C GLU A 201 19.62 25.52 -5.87
N GLY A 202 19.02 26.72 -5.97
CA GLY A 202 17.97 27.02 -6.92
C GLY A 202 16.65 26.32 -6.59
N VAL A 203 16.39 26.06 -5.31
CA VAL A 203 15.12 25.51 -4.84
C VAL A 203 14.05 26.59 -4.92
N ASP A 204 12.94 26.28 -5.58
CA ASP A 204 11.79 27.17 -5.67
C ASP A 204 10.82 26.93 -4.50
N VAL A 205 11.00 27.68 -3.42
CA VAL A 205 10.14 27.52 -2.24
C VAL A 205 8.79 28.17 -2.54
N ILE A 206 7.74 27.36 -2.71
CA ILE A 206 6.37 27.82 -2.99
C ILE A 206 5.54 28.05 -1.72
N ALA A 207 5.99 27.54 -0.58
CA ALA A 207 5.44 27.88 0.74
C ALA A 207 6.43 27.57 1.87
N PHE A 208 6.47 28.42 2.89
CA PHE A 208 7.06 28.09 4.19
C PHE A 208 6.15 28.39 5.38
N PHE A 209 6.28 27.57 6.42
CA PHE A 209 5.51 27.65 7.66
C PHE A 209 6.46 27.69 8.86
N ASN A 210 6.55 28.82 9.56
CA ASN A 210 7.33 28.93 10.80
C ASN A 210 6.45 28.69 12.04
N LEU A 211 6.69 27.61 12.77
CA LEU A 211 5.92 27.16 13.92
C LEU A 211 6.60 27.56 15.24
N TYR A 212 6.04 28.53 15.94
CA TYR A 212 6.68 29.19 17.08
C TYR A 212 5.69 29.43 18.23
N HIS A 213 6.06 29.20 19.50
CA HIS A 213 5.24 29.56 20.68
C HIS A 213 3.78 29.09 20.63
N LEU A 214 3.56 27.85 20.19
CA LEU A 214 2.22 27.32 19.90
C LEU A 214 1.44 26.86 21.13
N LEU A 215 2.03 26.81 22.34
CA LEU A 215 1.40 26.14 23.48
C LEU A 215 0.62 27.08 24.39
N PHE A 216 1.01 28.36 24.49
CA PHE A 216 0.39 29.25 25.46
C PHE A 216 -1.09 29.49 25.16
N TYR A 217 -1.94 29.21 26.14
CA TYR A 217 -3.38 29.48 26.11
C TYR A 217 -3.74 30.56 27.14
N SER A 218 -4.30 31.67 26.65
CA SER A 218 -4.77 32.77 27.48
C SER A 218 -6.28 32.76 27.67
N GLU A 219 -6.75 32.55 28.89
CA GLU A 219 -8.19 32.56 29.24
C GLU A 219 -8.87 33.93 29.07
N VAL A 220 -8.10 35.01 28.97
CA VAL A 220 -8.62 36.38 28.83
C VAL A 220 -8.58 36.87 27.38
N GLN A 221 -7.98 36.10 26.48
CA GLN A 221 -7.89 36.46 25.07
C GLN A 221 -9.18 36.12 24.33
N ASP A 222 -9.53 36.96 23.36
CA ASP A 222 -10.64 36.68 22.45
C ASP A 222 -10.39 35.36 21.69
N GLU A 223 -11.45 34.56 21.55
CA GLU A 223 -11.37 33.21 21.01
C GLU A 223 -10.84 33.21 19.57
N GLY A 224 -11.29 34.16 18.75
CA GLY A 224 -10.82 34.35 17.37
C GLY A 224 -9.40 34.87 17.21
N ARG A 225 -8.64 35.03 18.30
CA ARG A 225 -7.25 35.52 18.28
C ARG A 225 -6.26 34.61 18.98
N ARG A 226 -6.65 33.40 19.39
CA ARG A 226 -5.77 32.52 20.18
C ARG A 226 -4.51 32.13 19.43
N LEU A 227 -4.60 31.96 18.11
CA LEU A 227 -3.45 31.81 17.22
C LEU A 227 -3.33 33.04 16.34
N ILE A 228 -2.11 33.53 16.16
CA ILE A 228 -1.78 34.57 15.19
C ILE A 228 -1.09 33.91 14.02
N ALA A 229 -1.62 34.13 12.81
CA ALA A 229 -0.95 33.80 11.56
C ALA A 229 -0.32 35.10 11.04
N GLU A 230 0.95 35.30 11.37
CA GLU A 230 1.71 36.49 11.05
C GLU A 230 2.38 36.37 9.69
N HIS A 231 2.15 37.36 8.84
CA HIS A 231 2.61 37.34 7.47
C HIS A 231 3.07 38.74 7.01
N ARG A 232 3.92 38.78 5.97
CA ARG A 232 4.47 40.02 5.42
C ARG A 232 3.65 40.47 4.21
N SER A 233 3.15 41.70 4.20
CA SER A 233 2.49 42.28 3.01
C SER A 233 3.20 43.57 2.59
N PRO A 234 3.88 43.62 1.44
CA PRO A 234 4.52 44.87 0.99
C PRO A 234 3.73 45.66 -0.06
N ASP A 235 2.85 45.06 -0.88
CA ASP A 235 2.28 45.67 -2.11
C ASP A 235 1.25 44.76 -2.84
N LEU A 236 0.77 45.20 -4.03
CA LEU A 236 -0.31 44.58 -4.84
C LEU A 236 -0.06 43.11 -5.24
N TYR A 237 1.19 42.64 -5.18
CA TYR A 237 1.62 41.28 -5.46
C TYR A 237 1.77 40.41 -4.18
N GLY A 238 1.62 41.00 -2.99
CA GLY A 238 1.78 40.30 -1.70
C GLY A 238 0.67 39.31 -1.35
N TYR A 239 -0.33 39.12 -2.23
CA TYR A 239 -1.36 38.11 -2.03
C TYR A 239 -0.79 36.70 -2.18
N HIS A 240 -0.17 36.40 -3.33
CA HIS A 240 0.48 35.11 -3.63
C HIS A 240 1.57 34.79 -2.62
N ASN A 241 2.36 35.80 -2.23
CA ASN A 241 3.50 35.52 -1.36
C ASN A 241 3.10 35.10 0.05
N THR A 242 2.06 35.69 0.67
CA THR A 242 1.81 35.37 2.08
C THR A 242 0.34 35.37 2.48
N THR A 243 -0.51 36.18 1.85
CA THR A 243 -1.91 36.31 2.25
C THR A 243 -2.72 35.08 1.85
N GLN A 244 -2.47 34.55 0.65
CA GLN A 244 -3.08 33.32 0.14
C GLN A 244 -2.87 32.15 1.09
N LEU A 245 -1.62 31.94 1.54
CA LEU A 245 -1.27 30.85 2.45
C LEU A 245 -2.01 30.97 3.80
N VAL A 246 -2.14 32.19 4.33
CA VAL A 246 -2.89 32.44 5.57
C VAL A 246 -4.39 32.24 5.38
N ASP A 247 -4.95 32.63 4.23
CA ASP A 247 -6.36 32.43 3.90
C ASP A 247 -6.71 30.95 3.81
N ILE A 248 -5.87 30.16 3.12
CA ILE A 248 -6.02 28.71 2.98
C ILE A 248 -5.92 28.04 4.36
N PHE A 249 -4.88 28.35 5.13
CA PHE A 249 -4.70 27.86 6.49
C PHE A 249 -5.91 28.17 7.39
N SER A 250 -6.42 29.41 7.33
CA SER A 250 -7.58 29.83 8.11
C SER A 250 -8.85 29.09 7.71
N GLN A 251 -9.00 28.72 6.43
CA GLN A 251 -10.11 27.91 5.96
C GLN A 251 -10.05 26.48 6.51
N PHE A 252 -8.87 25.85 6.54
CA PHE A 252 -8.69 24.54 7.15
C PHE A 252 -9.03 24.55 8.63
N MET A 253 -8.54 25.54 9.38
CA MET A 253 -8.85 25.70 10.80
C MET A 253 -10.36 25.83 11.04
N ARG A 254 -11.05 26.69 10.27
CA ARG A 254 -12.51 26.85 10.36
C ARG A 254 -13.28 25.59 9.99
N ARG A 255 -12.82 24.85 8.98
CA ARG A 255 -13.46 23.60 8.53
C ARG A 255 -13.31 22.49 9.59
N SER A 256 -12.24 22.52 10.38
CA SER A 256 -12.06 21.68 11.58
C SER A 256 -12.95 22.10 12.77
N GLY A 257 -13.84 23.09 12.57
CA GLY A 257 -14.77 23.59 13.57
C GLY A 257 -14.18 24.62 14.53
N ILE A 258 -12.99 25.15 14.23
CA ILE A 258 -12.19 25.96 15.15
C ILE A 258 -11.83 27.29 14.50
N ASP A 259 -12.51 28.36 14.90
CA ASP A 259 -12.27 29.72 14.41
C ASP A 259 -11.46 30.52 15.43
N ILE A 260 -10.16 30.18 15.55
CA ILE A 260 -9.26 30.77 16.57
C ILE A 260 -8.06 31.51 16.00
N VAL A 261 -7.97 31.61 14.67
CA VAL A 261 -6.85 32.20 13.94
C VAL A 261 -7.13 33.66 13.61
N TYR A 262 -6.17 34.52 13.90
CA TYR A 262 -6.17 35.92 13.49
C TYR A 262 -5.01 36.21 12.52
N PRO A 263 -5.31 36.55 11.26
CA PRO A 263 -4.31 37.04 10.31
C PRO A 263 -3.72 38.37 10.78
N LEU A 264 -2.39 38.46 10.86
CA LEU A 264 -1.68 39.69 11.22
C LEU A 264 -0.64 40.06 10.16
N VAL A 265 -0.89 41.16 9.46
CA VAL A 265 0.11 41.79 8.60
C VAL A 265 1.12 42.52 9.46
N LYS A 266 2.41 42.21 9.29
CA LYS A 266 3.50 42.90 10.02
C LYS A 266 4.59 43.39 9.07
N MET A 267 5.13 44.57 9.38
CA MET A 267 6.08 45.27 8.50
C MET A 267 7.56 45.10 8.91
N ASN A 268 7.86 44.77 10.17
CA ASN A 268 9.23 44.60 10.69
C ASN A 268 9.29 43.36 11.59
N ASN A 269 10.31 42.49 11.42
CA ASN A 269 10.50 41.28 12.23
C ASN A 269 11.97 40.94 12.48
N ASP A 270 12.25 40.42 13.69
CA ASP A 270 13.56 39.91 14.14
C ASP A 270 13.46 38.42 14.57
N ASN A 271 12.72 37.58 13.83
CA ASN A 271 12.50 36.15 14.15
C ASN A 271 12.82 35.26 12.92
N ASP A 272 12.81 33.93 13.09
CA ASP A 272 13.23 32.93 12.08
C ASP A 272 12.56 33.04 10.69
N GLN A 273 11.36 33.61 10.59
CA GLN A 273 10.69 33.84 9.32
C GLN A 273 11.30 34.98 8.49
N THR A 274 12.02 35.91 9.13
CA THR A 274 12.57 37.10 8.45
C THR A 274 13.56 36.74 7.34
N PRO A 275 14.57 35.87 7.57
CA PRO A 275 15.51 35.50 6.51
C PRO A 275 14.86 34.81 5.31
N PHE A 276 13.77 34.06 5.52
CA PHE A 276 13.01 33.44 4.44
C PHE A 276 12.24 34.48 3.62
N TRP A 277 11.56 35.43 4.27
CA TRP A 277 10.90 36.52 3.55
C TRP A 277 11.87 37.45 2.84
N ASP A 278 13.06 37.68 3.38
CA ASP A 278 14.10 38.50 2.73
C ASP A 278 14.76 37.77 1.56
N ALA A 279 14.75 36.44 1.56
CA ALA A 279 15.09 35.60 0.40
C ALA A 279 13.97 35.60 -0.68
N GLY A 280 12.81 36.20 -0.39
CA GLY A 280 11.68 36.28 -1.31
C GLY A 280 10.69 35.12 -1.20
N PHE A 281 10.91 34.18 -0.25
CA PHE A 281 10.06 33.01 -0.13
C PHE A 281 8.67 33.34 0.42
N PRO A 282 7.61 32.77 -0.17
CA PRO A 282 6.25 32.90 0.29
C PRO A 282 6.01 32.10 1.58
N GLY A 283 5.34 32.68 2.57
CA GLY A 283 5.10 31.98 3.84
C GLY A 283 4.61 32.84 4.99
N PHE A 284 4.31 32.18 6.11
CA PHE A 284 3.83 32.83 7.33
C PHE A 284 4.32 32.12 8.60
N SER A 285 4.23 32.82 9.73
CA SER A 285 4.55 32.29 11.05
C SER A 285 3.29 32.13 11.89
N ILE A 286 3.19 31.04 12.64
CA ILE A 286 2.07 30.77 13.54
C ILE A 286 2.57 30.78 14.97
N TYR A 287 1.90 31.54 15.83
CA TYR A 287 2.19 31.56 17.25
C TYR A 287 0.98 31.86 18.14
N GLY A 288 1.13 31.55 19.43
CA GLY A 288 0.12 31.83 20.46
C GLY A 288 -0.15 33.33 20.60
N GLY A 289 -1.37 33.69 20.98
CA GLY A 289 -1.90 35.05 20.95
C GLY A 289 -1.11 36.18 21.66
N HIS A 290 -1.64 37.40 21.62
CA HIS A 290 -0.92 38.63 22.02
C HIS A 290 -0.60 38.78 23.52
N ASN A 291 -1.11 37.90 24.37
CA ASN A 291 -0.84 37.98 25.81
C ASN A 291 0.51 37.37 26.13
N ILE A 292 1.22 37.98 27.09
CA ILE A 292 2.52 37.49 27.54
C ILE A 292 2.27 36.17 28.28
N ASP A 293 2.95 35.10 27.84
CA ASP A 293 2.99 33.82 28.54
C ASP A 293 3.51 34.06 29.97
N PRO A 294 2.72 33.80 31.03
CA PRO A 294 3.13 34.03 32.40
C PRO A 294 4.25 33.08 32.85
N ASP A 295 4.44 31.97 32.12
CA ASP A 295 5.52 31.00 32.31
C ASP A 295 6.69 31.21 31.32
N PHE A 296 6.62 32.25 30.47
CA PHE A 296 7.77 32.72 29.69
C PHE A 296 8.97 32.87 30.65
N PRO A 297 10.20 32.46 30.25
CA PRO A 297 11.32 32.18 31.14
C PRO A 297 11.32 32.94 32.48
N PRO A 298 11.37 32.21 33.62
CA PRO A 298 12.12 30.96 33.78
C PRO A 298 11.29 29.66 33.94
N SER A 299 9.96 29.69 33.89
CA SER A 299 9.11 28.55 34.27
C SER A 299 8.73 27.59 33.14
N ASP A 300 8.98 27.92 31.88
CA ASP A 300 8.60 27.17 30.66
C ASP A 300 8.89 25.66 30.73
N ILE A 301 7.94 24.88 31.27
CA ILE A 301 8.07 23.45 31.58
C ILE A 301 6.89 22.63 31.06
N VAL A 302 7.11 21.33 30.88
CA VAL A 302 6.14 20.37 30.31
C VAL A 302 4.82 20.30 31.09
N THR A 303 4.83 20.60 32.39
CA THR A 303 3.65 20.50 33.25
C THR A 303 2.93 21.83 33.47
N SER A 304 3.19 22.86 32.66
CA SER A 304 2.49 24.14 32.80
C SER A 304 0.98 23.94 32.58
N PRO A 305 0.11 24.46 33.47
CA PRO A 305 -1.33 24.39 33.28
C PRO A 305 -1.83 25.34 32.18
N TYR A 306 -0.98 26.23 31.68
CA TYR A 306 -1.31 27.19 30.62
C TYR A 306 -0.99 26.66 29.22
N TYR A 307 -0.39 25.47 29.11
CA TYR A 307 0.00 24.88 27.82
C TYR A 307 -1.09 23.98 27.27
N ASN A 308 -1.54 24.32 26.07
CA ASN A 308 -2.55 23.60 25.31
C ASN A 308 -1.89 22.92 24.11
N HIS A 309 -1.52 21.65 24.28
CA HIS A 309 -0.91 20.85 23.23
C HIS A 309 -1.87 20.60 22.05
N THR A 310 -3.17 20.52 22.32
CA THR A 310 -4.18 20.29 21.27
C THR A 310 -4.20 21.43 20.26
N GLN A 311 -3.99 22.68 20.68
CA GLN A 311 -3.97 23.80 19.73
C GLN A 311 -2.77 23.74 18.78
N ALA A 312 -1.59 23.33 19.28
CA ALA A 312 -0.39 23.16 18.47
C ALA A 312 -0.54 22.00 17.47
N GLN A 313 -1.19 20.91 17.89
CA GLN A 313 -1.51 19.80 17.01
C GLN A 313 -2.48 20.23 15.90
N LEU A 314 -3.54 20.97 16.23
CA LEU A 314 -4.49 21.49 15.25
C LEU A 314 -3.84 22.46 14.25
N ALA A 315 -2.92 23.32 14.72
CA ALA A 315 -2.13 24.17 13.84
C ALA A 315 -1.28 23.33 12.89
N GLY A 316 -0.60 22.29 13.40
CA GLY A 316 0.11 21.29 12.60
C GLY A 316 -0.76 20.66 11.52
N LYS A 317 -1.97 20.25 11.88
CA LYS A 317 -2.95 19.68 10.94
C LYS A 317 -3.28 20.63 9.80
N ALA A 318 -3.58 21.88 10.14
CA ALA A 318 -3.97 22.86 9.16
C ALA A 318 -2.80 23.30 8.26
N VAL A 319 -1.55 23.36 8.75
CA VAL A 319 -0.40 23.63 7.87
C VAL A 319 -0.06 22.46 6.96
N ALA A 320 -0.17 21.22 7.43
CA ALA A 320 -0.02 20.04 6.58
C ALA A 320 -1.06 20.04 5.45
N ALA A 321 -2.33 20.31 5.78
CA ALA A 321 -3.40 20.43 4.80
C ALA A 321 -3.15 21.57 3.80
N THR A 322 -2.63 22.71 4.28
CA THR A 322 -2.24 23.84 3.43
C THR A 322 -1.12 23.47 2.48
N ALA A 323 -0.11 22.74 2.95
CA ALA A 323 0.99 22.27 2.12
C ALA A 323 0.54 21.27 1.05
N VAL A 324 -0.26 20.27 1.42
CA VAL A 324 -0.83 19.30 0.46
C VAL A 324 -1.67 20.01 -0.60
N TYR A 325 -2.50 20.97 -0.15
CA TYR A 325 -3.28 21.77 -1.07
C TYR A 325 -2.37 22.51 -2.06
N ILE A 326 -1.40 23.30 -1.59
CA ILE A 326 -0.51 24.05 -2.48
C ILE A 326 0.30 23.13 -3.40
N ALA A 327 0.86 22.05 -2.88
CA ALA A 327 1.59 21.07 -3.68
C ALA A 327 0.71 20.46 -4.79
N SER A 328 -0.57 20.19 -4.52
CA SER A 328 -1.47 19.56 -5.48
C SER A 328 -1.94 20.47 -6.62
N GLN A 329 -1.78 21.78 -6.50
CA GLN A 329 -2.47 22.75 -7.36
C GLN A 329 -1.66 23.15 -8.60
N GLY A 330 -0.44 22.65 -8.77
CA GLY A 330 0.45 23.07 -9.86
C GLY A 330 1.13 21.95 -10.64
N ASN A 331 0.42 20.86 -10.93
CA ASN A 331 0.99 19.68 -11.63
C ASN A 331 0.79 19.69 -13.16
N GLY A 332 0.79 20.86 -13.81
CA GLY A 332 0.53 20.91 -15.26
C GLY A 332 -0.93 20.69 -15.65
N GLU A 333 -1.86 20.77 -14.71
CA GLU A 333 -3.29 20.68 -14.96
C GLU A 333 -4.05 21.83 -14.28
N ASN A 334 -5.20 22.17 -14.85
CA ASN A 334 -6.14 23.10 -14.23
C ASN A 334 -6.58 22.59 -12.84
N VAL A 335 -6.78 23.53 -11.93
CA VAL A 335 -7.30 23.24 -10.60
C VAL A 335 -8.76 22.79 -10.70
N LYS A 336 -9.07 21.63 -10.12
CA LYS A 336 -10.42 21.03 -10.12
C LYS A 336 -10.96 20.95 -8.70
N PHE A 337 -12.20 21.37 -8.52
CA PHE A 337 -12.89 21.40 -7.23
C PHE A 337 -14.30 20.87 -7.34
N LYS A 338 -14.68 20.01 -6.40
CA LYS A 338 -16.00 19.38 -6.36
C LYS A 338 -16.59 19.44 -4.96
N PHE A 339 -17.89 19.69 -4.88
CA PHE A 339 -18.69 19.55 -3.67
C PHE A 339 -19.89 18.68 -3.98
N GLU A 340 -20.03 17.54 -3.30
CA GLU A 340 -21.19 16.66 -3.43
C GLU A 340 -21.76 16.34 -2.05
N SER A 341 -23.06 16.57 -1.87
CA SER A 341 -23.69 16.27 -0.58
C SER A 341 -25.20 16.16 -0.68
N THR A 342 -25.79 15.35 0.22
CA THR A 342 -27.23 15.37 0.48
C THR A 342 -27.56 16.48 1.47
N LEU A 343 -28.12 17.58 0.96
CA LEU A 343 -28.54 18.70 1.77
C LEU A 343 -29.92 18.43 2.40
N SER A 344 -29.97 18.41 3.74
CA SER A 344 -31.22 18.38 4.49
C SER A 344 -32.12 19.59 4.16
N PRO A 345 -33.45 19.50 4.42
CA PRO A 345 -34.39 20.58 4.15
C PRO A 345 -33.93 21.92 4.74
N ARG A 346 -33.98 22.99 3.94
CA ARG A 346 -33.61 24.36 4.34
C ARG A 346 -32.15 24.53 4.80
N LYS A 347 -31.28 23.54 4.61
CA LYS A 347 -29.84 23.62 4.93
C LYS A 347 -29.02 24.09 3.74
N SER A 348 -27.78 24.45 4.02
CA SER A 348 -26.83 24.91 3.03
C SER A 348 -25.53 24.12 3.12
N GLY A 349 -24.92 23.88 1.96
CA GLY A 349 -23.54 23.45 1.80
C GLY A 349 -22.68 24.59 1.28
N PHE A 350 -21.36 24.42 1.35
CA PHE A 350 -20.40 25.39 0.87
C PHE A 350 -19.27 24.67 0.12
N LEU A 351 -19.00 25.11 -1.09
CA LEU A 351 -17.72 24.91 -1.75
C LEU A 351 -16.88 26.17 -1.50
N ARG A 352 -15.66 26.03 -1.00
CA ARG A 352 -14.76 27.15 -0.70
C ARG A 352 -13.40 26.88 -1.34
N THR A 353 -12.84 27.91 -1.96
CA THR A 353 -11.52 27.88 -2.57
C THR A 353 -10.87 29.27 -2.51
N VAL A 354 -9.63 29.39 -2.99
CA VAL A 354 -8.90 30.64 -3.18
C VAL A 354 -8.49 30.74 -4.64
N LEU A 355 -8.81 31.87 -5.27
CA LEU A 355 -8.35 32.18 -6.63
C LEU A 355 -7.09 33.02 -6.55
N ASN A 356 -6.04 32.57 -7.23
CA ASN A 356 -4.74 33.24 -7.34
C ASN A 356 -4.57 34.05 -8.63
N ILE A 357 -5.50 33.99 -9.58
CA ILE A 357 -5.50 34.93 -10.71
C ILE A 357 -6.89 35.53 -10.90
N PRO A 358 -6.99 36.78 -11.40
CA PRO A 358 -8.27 37.33 -11.82
C PRO A 358 -8.75 36.55 -13.03
N GLN A 359 -9.93 35.91 -12.91
CA GLN A 359 -10.44 35.06 -13.97
C GLN A 359 -11.96 35.01 -13.98
N SER A 360 -12.51 34.45 -15.07
CA SER A 360 -13.93 34.14 -15.17
C SER A 360 -14.13 32.65 -14.96
N LEU A 361 -15.11 32.27 -14.16
CA LEU A 361 -15.35 30.87 -13.82
C LEU A 361 -16.62 30.35 -14.48
N GLN A 362 -16.54 29.13 -15.02
CA GLN A 362 -17.72 28.34 -15.37
C GLN A 362 -18.00 27.34 -14.24
N VAL A 363 -19.20 27.38 -13.71
CA VAL A 363 -19.64 26.48 -12.63
C VAL A 363 -20.65 25.51 -13.18
N ASN A 364 -20.37 24.22 -13.00
CA ASN A 364 -21.28 23.13 -13.37
C ASN A 364 -21.97 22.61 -12.11
N CYS A 365 -23.27 22.40 -12.17
CA CYS A 365 -24.07 21.93 -11.06
C CYS A 365 -24.98 20.78 -11.47
N THR A 366 -25.17 19.85 -10.56
CA THR A 366 -26.08 18.71 -10.70
C THR A 366 -26.93 18.58 -9.44
N ALA A 367 -28.20 18.23 -9.57
CA ALA A 367 -29.09 17.98 -8.45
C ALA A 367 -30.01 16.80 -8.74
N ASN A 368 -30.46 16.09 -7.70
CA ASN A 368 -31.48 15.07 -7.86
C ASN A 368 -32.85 15.70 -8.20
N GLU A 369 -33.74 14.90 -8.82
CA GLU A 369 -35.01 15.34 -9.44
C GLU A 369 -35.81 16.38 -8.64
N ALA A 370 -36.43 17.32 -9.37
CA ALA A 370 -37.45 18.27 -8.91
C ALA A 370 -37.13 18.98 -7.58
N SER A 371 -35.95 19.59 -7.48
CA SER A 371 -35.54 20.39 -6.31
C SER A 371 -35.38 21.88 -6.62
N SER A 372 -35.64 22.73 -5.61
CA SER A 372 -35.41 24.18 -5.62
C SER A 372 -34.08 24.48 -4.94
N ILE A 373 -33.06 24.84 -5.72
CA ILE A 373 -31.71 25.12 -5.24
C ILE A 373 -31.39 26.59 -5.43
N GLU A 374 -31.02 27.27 -4.35
CA GLU A 374 -30.44 28.62 -4.44
C GLU A 374 -28.92 28.54 -4.37
N ILE A 375 -28.27 29.14 -5.36
CA ILE A 375 -26.82 29.30 -5.43
C ILE A 375 -26.48 30.74 -5.09
N THR A 376 -25.49 30.94 -4.23
CA THR A 376 -24.91 32.26 -3.95
C THR A 376 -23.40 32.15 -3.98
N ALA A 377 -22.76 32.79 -4.96
CA ALA A 377 -21.31 32.88 -5.03
C ALA A 377 -20.82 34.19 -4.39
N LEU A 378 -19.76 34.08 -3.59
CA LEU A 378 -19.14 35.20 -2.87
C LEU A 378 -17.65 35.27 -3.19
N ALA A 379 -17.15 36.46 -3.46
CA ALA A 379 -15.73 36.79 -3.52
C ALA A 379 -15.41 37.77 -2.37
N GLU A 380 -14.52 37.40 -1.45
CA GLU A 380 -14.17 38.19 -0.25
C GLU A 380 -15.40 38.80 0.47
N ASP A 381 -16.43 37.98 0.72
CA ASP A 381 -17.73 38.35 1.32
C ASP A 381 -18.69 39.19 0.44
N THR A 382 -18.29 39.57 -0.77
CA THR A 382 -19.17 40.26 -1.73
C THR A 382 -19.92 39.25 -2.58
N ILE A 383 -21.26 39.35 -2.64
CA ILE A 383 -22.07 38.51 -3.54
C ILE A 383 -21.79 38.91 -4.98
N VAL A 384 -21.17 38.01 -5.74
CA VAL A 384 -20.88 38.18 -7.18
C VAL A 384 -21.90 37.48 -8.07
N PHE A 385 -22.60 36.48 -7.54
CA PHE A 385 -23.66 35.78 -8.25
C PHE A 385 -24.71 35.25 -7.28
N GLN A 386 -25.99 35.33 -7.66
CA GLN A 386 -27.08 34.70 -6.92
C GLN A 386 -28.24 34.36 -7.85
N GLU A 387 -28.62 33.09 -7.88
CA GLU A 387 -29.75 32.60 -8.69
C GLU A 387 -30.45 31.42 -7.99
N THR A 388 -31.70 31.17 -8.36
CA THR A 388 -32.48 30.01 -7.90
C THR A 388 -32.88 29.18 -9.10
N TYR A 389 -32.58 27.88 -9.05
CA TYR A 389 -32.93 26.90 -10.07
C TYR A 389 -34.02 25.99 -9.52
N ASP A 390 -35.13 25.89 -10.23
CA ASP A 390 -36.31 25.14 -9.81
C ASP A 390 -36.55 23.95 -10.73
N ASN A 391 -36.50 22.74 -10.19
CA ASN A 391 -36.71 21.48 -10.90
C ASN A 391 -35.70 21.20 -12.03
N GLU A 392 -34.48 21.71 -11.91
CA GLU A 392 -33.40 21.45 -12.84
C GLU A 392 -32.44 20.40 -12.24
N THR A 393 -32.12 19.36 -13.00
CA THR A 393 -31.21 18.29 -12.56
C THR A 393 -29.76 18.54 -12.96
N SER A 394 -29.54 19.40 -13.95
CA SER A 394 -28.21 19.88 -14.35
C SER A 394 -28.34 21.30 -14.88
N PHE A 395 -27.48 22.18 -14.40
CA PHE A 395 -27.44 23.59 -14.78
C PHE A 395 -26.01 24.12 -14.68
N GLN A 396 -25.74 25.19 -15.42
CA GLN A 396 -24.42 25.84 -15.45
C GLN A 396 -24.58 27.36 -15.48
N PHE A 397 -23.60 28.06 -14.92
CA PHE A 397 -23.54 29.51 -14.98
C PHE A 397 -22.08 29.98 -15.03
N SER A 398 -21.90 31.22 -15.49
CA SER A 398 -20.60 31.87 -15.55
C SER A 398 -20.57 33.08 -14.63
N ILE A 399 -19.43 33.29 -13.98
CA ILE A 399 -19.17 34.49 -13.19
C ILE A 399 -17.95 35.17 -13.80
N ASP A 400 -18.16 36.36 -14.33
CA ASP A 400 -17.12 37.13 -15.01
C ASP A 400 -16.33 37.98 -14.00
N GLU A 401 -15.03 38.14 -14.25
CA GLU A 401 -14.15 39.07 -13.55
C GLU A 401 -14.08 38.86 -12.01
N ILE A 402 -13.87 37.62 -11.56
CA ILE A 402 -13.65 37.35 -10.14
C ILE A 402 -12.23 37.81 -9.77
N PRO A 403 -12.07 38.68 -8.75
CA PRO A 403 -10.76 39.12 -8.30
C PRO A 403 -10.01 37.98 -7.58
N ILE A 404 -8.69 38.16 -7.45
CA ILE A 404 -7.85 37.37 -6.56
C ILE A 404 -8.44 37.42 -5.14
N GLY A 405 -8.51 36.29 -4.44
CA GLY A 405 -9.04 36.23 -3.09
C GLY A 405 -9.82 34.96 -2.76
N GLN A 406 -10.42 34.95 -1.56
CA GLN A 406 -11.32 33.87 -1.14
C GLN A 406 -12.58 33.84 -2.02
N PHE A 407 -12.88 32.68 -2.58
CA PHE A 407 -14.08 32.43 -3.37
C PHE A 407 -14.91 31.30 -2.75
N SER A 408 -16.22 31.50 -2.64
CA SER A 408 -17.10 30.47 -2.11
C SER A 408 -18.44 30.41 -2.83
N ILE A 409 -18.94 29.18 -3.01
CA ILE A 409 -20.27 28.90 -3.54
C ILE A 409 -21.09 28.29 -2.41
N LYS A 410 -22.07 29.05 -1.95
CA LYS A 410 -23.09 28.59 -1.02
C LYS A 410 -24.24 27.97 -1.81
N VAL A 411 -24.52 26.71 -1.52
CA VAL A 411 -25.66 25.98 -2.09
C VAL A 411 -26.73 25.88 -0.99
N ARG A 412 -27.95 26.30 -1.25
CA ARG A 412 -29.06 26.20 -0.30
C ARG A 412 -30.20 25.37 -0.87
N ASN A 413 -30.53 24.28 -0.17
CA ASN A 413 -31.75 23.53 -0.42
C ASN A 413 -32.95 24.38 0.04
N ARG A 414 -33.83 24.77 -0.88
CA ARG A 414 -35.05 25.54 -0.62
C ARG A 414 -36.30 24.68 -0.48
N ASP A 415 -36.18 23.37 -0.53
CA ASP A 415 -37.29 22.45 -0.34
C ASP A 415 -37.47 22.03 1.11
N ASP A 416 -38.58 21.33 1.33
CA ASP A 416 -38.92 20.68 2.59
C ASP A 416 -38.44 19.22 2.66
N ASN A 417 -37.87 18.70 1.56
CA ASN A 417 -37.24 17.39 1.48
C ASN A 417 -35.72 17.52 1.32
N SER A 418 -34.97 16.49 1.71
CA SER A 418 -33.53 16.43 1.41
C SER A 418 -33.31 16.30 -0.09
N THR A 419 -32.25 16.91 -0.61
CA THR A 419 -31.85 16.73 -2.01
C THR A 419 -30.34 16.62 -2.11
N TRP A 420 -29.87 15.78 -3.03
CA TRP A 420 -28.45 15.67 -3.34
C TRP A 420 -28.08 16.76 -4.34
N VAL A 421 -26.93 17.40 -4.13
CA VAL A 421 -26.37 18.41 -5.02
C VAL A 421 -24.88 18.14 -5.23
N GLY A 422 -24.45 18.23 -6.48
CA GLY A 422 -23.07 18.33 -6.91
C GLY A 422 -22.77 19.71 -7.50
N VAL A 423 -21.63 20.30 -7.12
CA VAL A 423 -21.09 21.53 -7.71
C VAL A 423 -19.65 21.25 -8.10
N TYR A 424 -19.30 21.60 -9.34
CA TYR A 424 -17.98 21.39 -9.91
C TYR A 424 -17.47 22.68 -10.55
N ILE A 425 -16.22 23.03 -10.24
CA ILE A 425 -15.49 24.13 -10.87
C ILE A 425 -14.11 23.65 -11.31
N GLU A 426 -13.64 24.19 -12.42
CA GLU A 426 -12.29 24.00 -12.94
C GLU A 426 -11.74 25.38 -13.31
N TYR A 427 -10.51 25.70 -12.92
CA TYR A 427 -9.93 27.02 -13.09
C TYR A 427 -8.41 27.02 -13.24
N GLU A 428 -7.87 28.08 -13.85
CA GLU A 428 -6.44 28.27 -14.07
C GLU A 428 -5.78 28.85 -12.81
N SER A 429 -4.52 28.49 -12.56
CA SER A 429 -3.76 28.95 -11.39
C SER A 429 -2.33 29.33 -11.76
N ASP A 430 -1.75 30.19 -10.93
CA ASP A 430 -0.36 30.69 -10.96
C ASP A 430 0.07 30.79 -9.48
N ILE A 431 0.59 29.69 -8.93
CA ILE A 431 0.78 29.53 -7.47
C ILE A 431 1.95 30.36 -6.97
N ASP A 432 3.04 30.40 -7.72
CA ASP A 432 4.25 31.12 -7.38
C ASP A 432 4.19 32.61 -7.76
N GLY A 433 3.22 32.99 -8.60
CA GLY A 433 2.99 34.37 -9.03
C GLY A 433 4.01 34.83 -10.07
N ASP A 434 4.68 33.92 -10.77
CA ASP A 434 5.71 34.24 -11.77
C ASP A 434 5.10 34.73 -13.11
N GLY A 435 3.79 34.52 -13.30
CA GLY A 435 3.01 34.94 -14.46
C GLY A 435 2.92 33.88 -15.57
N ILE A 436 3.47 32.70 -15.36
CA ILE A 436 3.20 31.47 -16.12
C ILE A 436 2.06 30.74 -15.39
N LEU A 437 1.15 30.13 -16.14
CA LEU A 437 0.10 29.34 -15.51
C LEU A 437 0.67 27.99 -15.12
N ASP A 438 0.26 27.44 -13.98
CA ASP A 438 0.78 26.14 -13.52
C ASP A 438 0.51 25.02 -14.56
N ALA A 439 -0.55 25.15 -15.36
CA ALA A 439 -0.87 24.25 -16.48
C ALA A 439 0.13 24.36 -17.65
N ASP A 440 0.77 25.51 -17.82
CA ASP A 440 1.76 25.82 -18.86
C ASP A 440 3.22 25.58 -18.38
N GLU A 441 3.44 25.36 -17.08
CA GLU A 441 4.75 25.13 -16.47
C GLU A 441 5.32 23.72 -16.73
N PHE A 442 4.51 22.76 -17.21
CA PHE A 442 4.87 21.34 -17.20
C PHE A 442 4.99 20.69 -18.60
N SER A 443 6.11 19.97 -18.81
CA SER A 443 6.25 18.96 -19.87
C SER A 443 6.90 17.67 -19.33
N TRP A 444 6.06 16.67 -19.05
CA TRP A 444 6.33 15.29 -18.59
C TRP A 444 7.05 14.28 -19.49
N PRO A 445 8.19 13.67 -19.12
CA PRO A 445 8.47 12.24 -19.37
C PRO A 445 8.13 11.37 -18.14
N ASP A 446 7.67 10.13 -18.35
CA ASP A 446 7.26 9.21 -17.26
C ASP A 446 8.41 8.89 -16.28
N PRO A 447 8.12 8.71 -14.97
CA PRO A 447 9.11 8.38 -13.95
C PRO A 447 9.85 7.07 -14.26
N THR A 448 11.12 6.98 -13.84
CA THR A 448 11.97 5.79 -14.03
C THR A 448 12.64 5.36 -12.72
N PRO A 449 12.37 4.13 -12.20
CA PRO A 449 11.41 3.15 -12.72
C PRO A 449 9.95 3.67 -12.66
N PRO A 450 9.05 3.08 -13.46
CA PRO A 450 7.62 3.39 -13.39
C PRO A 450 7.10 3.27 -11.95
N LEU A 451 6.14 4.12 -11.58
CA LEU A 451 5.45 4.01 -10.30
C LEU A 451 4.64 2.70 -10.27
N ASP A 452 4.67 2.04 -9.12
CA ASP A 452 3.98 0.79 -8.76
C ASP A 452 3.72 0.92 -7.26
N TRP A 453 2.53 1.43 -6.90
CA TRP A 453 2.29 1.96 -5.57
C TRP A 453 1.95 0.90 -4.53
N ASP A 454 1.23 -0.15 -4.91
CA ASP A 454 0.86 -1.27 -4.03
C ASP A 454 1.85 -2.45 -4.07
N TYR A 455 2.90 -2.34 -4.92
CA TYR A 455 3.99 -3.31 -5.06
C TYR A 455 3.49 -4.71 -5.43
N ASP A 456 2.46 -4.77 -6.25
CA ASP A 456 1.90 -5.99 -6.77
C ASP A 456 2.64 -6.49 -8.04
N GLY A 457 3.42 -5.59 -8.67
CA GLY A 457 4.21 -5.82 -9.88
C GLY A 457 3.58 -5.29 -11.17
N LEU A 458 2.42 -4.64 -11.10
CA LEU A 458 1.73 -3.93 -12.17
C LEU A 458 1.93 -2.41 -11.97
N PRO A 459 2.66 -1.72 -12.86
CA PRO A 459 2.85 -0.27 -12.70
C PRO A 459 1.53 0.51 -12.79
N ASP A 460 1.39 1.63 -12.06
CA ASP A 460 0.19 2.50 -12.00
C ASP A 460 -0.38 2.83 -13.40
N SER A 461 0.51 3.02 -14.37
CA SER A 461 0.14 3.33 -15.76
C SER A 461 -0.48 2.17 -16.53
N GLU A 462 -0.21 0.93 -16.11
CA GLU A 462 -0.76 -0.31 -16.62
C GLU A 462 -2.01 -0.73 -15.85
N GLU A 463 -2.03 -0.52 -14.54
CA GLU A 463 -3.23 -0.70 -13.69
C GLU A 463 -4.41 0.12 -14.21
N LYS A 464 -4.18 1.40 -14.52
CA LYS A 464 -5.20 2.25 -15.14
C LYS A 464 -5.72 1.73 -16.48
N LYS A 465 -4.91 0.95 -17.23
CA LYS A 465 -5.33 0.33 -18.49
C LYS A 465 -6.09 -0.98 -18.24
N ALA A 466 -5.67 -1.75 -17.23
CA ALA A 466 -6.34 -2.97 -16.78
C ALA A 466 -7.68 -2.66 -16.08
N GLY A 467 -7.83 -1.46 -15.53
CA GLY A 467 -9.01 -1.04 -14.77
C GLY A 467 -8.91 -1.37 -13.29
N THR A 468 -7.72 -1.74 -12.82
CA THR A 468 -7.41 -2.09 -11.43
C THR A 468 -7.14 -0.85 -10.59
N ASP A 469 -7.19 -1.01 -9.26
CA ASP A 469 -6.99 0.08 -8.31
C ASP A 469 -5.51 0.19 -7.92
N ILE A 470 -4.87 1.31 -8.25
CA ILE A 470 -3.42 1.55 -8.04
C ILE A 470 -2.95 1.46 -6.58
N PHE A 471 -3.85 1.23 -5.64
CA PHE A 471 -3.58 1.16 -4.21
C PHE A 471 -3.92 -0.21 -3.62
N VAL A 472 -4.38 -1.17 -4.43
CA VAL A 472 -4.90 -2.45 -3.98
C VAL A 472 -4.29 -3.56 -4.81
N TRP A 473 -3.34 -4.27 -4.20
CA TRP A 473 -2.58 -5.32 -4.88
C TRP A 473 -3.40 -6.48 -5.45
N ASP A 474 -4.68 -6.59 -5.08
CA ASP A 474 -5.66 -7.62 -5.42
C ASP A 474 -7.04 -6.94 -5.49
N THR A 475 -7.38 -6.42 -6.67
CA THR A 475 -8.54 -5.54 -6.87
C THR A 475 -9.86 -6.25 -6.63
N ASP A 476 -9.96 -7.54 -6.96
CA ASP A 476 -11.19 -8.32 -6.86
C ASP A 476 -11.31 -9.17 -5.59
N GLN A 477 -10.23 -9.24 -4.80
CA GLN A 477 -10.09 -9.86 -3.50
C GLN A 477 -10.19 -11.40 -3.55
N ASP A 478 -9.70 -12.00 -4.62
CA ASP A 478 -9.68 -13.45 -4.79
C ASP A 478 -8.41 -14.13 -4.19
N GLY A 479 -7.40 -13.33 -3.87
CA GLY A 479 -6.12 -13.73 -3.28
C GLY A 479 -4.94 -13.81 -4.26
N ILE A 480 -5.13 -13.48 -5.53
CA ILE A 480 -4.07 -13.36 -6.54
C ILE A 480 -3.79 -11.86 -6.77
N LYS A 481 -2.53 -11.52 -7.10
CA LYS A 481 -2.18 -10.12 -7.35
C LYS A 481 -2.61 -9.67 -8.75
N ASP A 482 -3.05 -8.44 -8.93
CA ASP A 482 -3.43 -7.90 -10.25
C ASP A 482 -2.28 -8.03 -11.27
N GLY A 483 -1.05 -7.76 -10.83
CA GLY A 483 0.17 -7.91 -11.63
C GLY A 483 0.48 -9.35 -12.01
N ILE A 484 0.09 -10.33 -11.19
CA ILE A 484 0.19 -11.76 -11.54
C ILE A 484 -0.87 -12.13 -12.56
N GLU A 485 -2.11 -11.68 -12.36
CA GLU A 485 -3.23 -11.97 -13.25
C GLU A 485 -2.99 -11.38 -14.63
N VAL A 486 -2.63 -10.10 -14.72
CA VAL A 486 -2.31 -9.43 -15.98
C VAL A 486 -1.12 -10.09 -16.67
N LYS A 487 -0.10 -10.52 -15.91
CA LYS A 487 1.07 -11.22 -16.47
C LYS A 487 0.70 -12.56 -17.10
N TYR A 488 -0.18 -13.33 -16.48
CA TYR A 488 -0.60 -14.65 -16.99
C TYR A 488 -1.85 -14.60 -17.87
N GLY A 489 -2.52 -13.45 -17.96
CA GLY A 489 -3.70 -13.25 -18.80
C GLY A 489 -5.02 -13.67 -18.14
N MET A 490 -5.06 -13.73 -16.81
CA MET A 490 -6.27 -13.83 -15.98
C MET A 490 -6.96 -12.45 -15.91
N ASP A 491 -8.19 -12.38 -15.38
CA ASP A 491 -8.97 -11.13 -15.27
C ASP A 491 -8.88 -10.53 -13.85
N PRO A 492 -8.08 -9.45 -13.63
CA PRO A 492 -7.85 -8.86 -12.29
C PRO A 492 -9.07 -8.16 -11.67
N LEU A 493 -10.25 -8.33 -12.27
CA LEU A 493 -11.51 -7.74 -11.83
C LEU A 493 -12.57 -8.81 -11.52
N LEU A 494 -12.20 -10.10 -11.53
CA LEU A 494 -13.13 -11.22 -11.39
C LEU A 494 -12.46 -12.49 -10.84
N ASP A 495 -12.98 -12.99 -9.70
CA ASP A 495 -12.56 -14.28 -9.11
C ASP A 495 -12.68 -15.42 -10.14
N ASP A 496 -11.56 -15.67 -10.81
CA ASP A 496 -11.35 -16.72 -11.79
C ASP A 496 -10.34 -17.76 -11.26
N THR A 497 -10.03 -17.71 -9.96
CA THR A 497 -9.15 -18.66 -9.26
C THR A 497 -9.41 -20.12 -9.62
N LYS A 498 -10.69 -20.50 -9.73
CA LYS A 498 -11.16 -21.88 -9.97
C LYS A 498 -11.32 -22.24 -11.44
N ASP A 499 -11.13 -21.28 -12.34
CA ASP A 499 -11.11 -21.55 -13.77
C ASP A 499 -9.79 -22.25 -14.15
N ASP A 500 -9.75 -22.73 -15.38
CA ASP A 500 -8.67 -23.53 -15.97
C ASP A 500 -8.34 -22.86 -17.30
N LEU A 501 -7.42 -21.89 -17.22
CA LEU A 501 -7.20 -20.90 -18.28
C LEU A 501 -6.58 -21.53 -19.54
N ASP A 502 -5.71 -22.52 -19.39
CA ASP A 502 -5.11 -23.25 -20.52
C ASP A 502 -5.83 -24.57 -20.88
N GLY A 503 -6.70 -25.07 -20.01
CA GLY A 503 -7.53 -26.24 -20.24
C GLY A 503 -6.81 -27.57 -20.01
N ASP A 504 -5.74 -27.59 -19.22
CA ASP A 504 -4.98 -28.81 -18.94
C ASP A 504 -5.66 -29.68 -17.86
N GLY A 505 -6.40 -29.07 -16.94
CA GLY A 505 -7.11 -29.72 -15.85
C GLY A 505 -6.62 -29.37 -14.43
N ILE A 506 -5.61 -28.52 -14.29
CA ILE A 506 -5.22 -27.86 -13.04
C ILE A 506 -5.87 -26.46 -13.01
N PRO A 507 -6.57 -26.08 -11.92
CA PRO A 507 -7.16 -24.74 -11.85
C PRO A 507 -6.10 -23.66 -11.56
N ASN A 508 -6.33 -22.42 -12.03
CA ASN A 508 -5.39 -21.31 -11.98
C ASN A 508 -4.74 -21.12 -10.59
N TYR A 509 -5.54 -21.13 -9.51
CA TYR A 509 -5.02 -20.95 -8.15
C TYR A 509 -4.02 -22.03 -7.73
N ARG A 510 -4.22 -23.26 -8.20
CA ARG A 510 -3.40 -24.43 -7.86
C ARG A 510 -2.08 -24.37 -8.60
N GLU A 511 -2.08 -23.89 -9.83
CA GLU A 511 -0.87 -23.68 -10.63
C GLU A 511 0.02 -22.60 -10.00
N ILE A 512 -0.56 -21.46 -9.62
CA ILE A 512 0.16 -20.40 -8.91
C ILE A 512 0.76 -20.92 -7.58
N GLU A 513 0.03 -21.76 -6.83
CA GLU A 513 0.53 -22.37 -5.60
C GLU A 513 1.67 -23.37 -5.85
N LEU A 514 1.66 -24.07 -6.98
CA LEU A 514 2.71 -25.00 -7.40
C LEU A 514 3.90 -24.29 -8.07
N GLY A 515 3.72 -23.05 -8.50
CA GLY A 515 4.70 -22.25 -9.24
C GLY A 515 4.70 -22.51 -10.75
N SER A 516 3.73 -23.28 -11.27
CA SER A 516 3.48 -23.46 -12.70
C SER A 516 2.71 -22.26 -13.29
N PHE A 517 2.41 -22.29 -14.58
CA PHE A 517 1.87 -21.15 -15.31
C PHE A 517 0.42 -21.38 -15.78
N PRO A 518 -0.57 -20.61 -15.25
CA PRO A 518 -1.99 -20.76 -15.60
C PRO A 518 -2.36 -20.72 -17.09
N ASN A 519 -1.46 -20.22 -17.92
CA ASN A 519 -1.68 -20.04 -19.34
C ASN A 519 -0.84 -20.98 -20.21
N ASN A 520 -0.22 -22.01 -19.63
CA ASN A 520 0.67 -22.91 -20.32
C ASN A 520 0.61 -24.36 -19.79
N PRO A 521 0.08 -25.31 -20.58
CA PRO A 521 -0.20 -26.68 -20.12
C PRO A 521 1.04 -27.58 -19.99
N ASP A 522 2.23 -27.00 -20.12
CA ASP A 522 3.58 -27.61 -20.13
C ASP A 522 4.57 -26.48 -19.77
N SER A 523 4.65 -26.16 -18.49
CA SER A 523 5.28 -24.98 -17.91
C SER A 523 6.79 -24.92 -18.18
N ASP A 524 7.46 -26.06 -18.21
CA ASP A 524 8.90 -26.17 -18.48
C ASP A 524 9.23 -26.51 -19.95
N ASN A 525 8.20 -26.76 -20.77
CA ASN A 525 8.27 -27.12 -22.19
C ASN A 525 9.04 -28.42 -22.44
N ASP A 526 8.89 -29.39 -21.55
CA ASP A 526 9.56 -30.69 -21.64
C ASP A 526 8.79 -31.78 -22.40
N THR A 527 7.61 -31.44 -22.92
CA THR A 527 6.67 -32.31 -23.64
C THR A 527 5.89 -33.29 -22.75
N ILE A 528 6.07 -33.23 -21.44
CA ILE A 528 5.20 -33.84 -20.44
C ILE A 528 4.25 -32.74 -19.94
N PRO A 529 2.92 -32.93 -19.94
CA PRO A 529 2.00 -31.90 -19.47
C PRO A 529 2.04 -31.74 -17.94
N ASP A 530 1.85 -30.51 -17.45
CA ASP A 530 1.82 -30.16 -16.02
C ASP A 530 0.85 -31.05 -15.23
N THR A 531 -0.30 -31.40 -15.81
CA THR A 531 -1.25 -32.36 -15.23
C THR A 531 -0.68 -33.72 -14.87
N TRP A 532 0.16 -34.29 -15.74
CA TRP A 532 0.80 -35.58 -15.47
C TRP A 532 1.87 -35.42 -14.39
N GLU A 533 2.65 -34.35 -14.48
CA GLU A 533 3.67 -34.05 -13.51
C GLU A 533 3.10 -33.80 -12.12
N TYR A 534 1.96 -33.11 -12.04
CA TYR A 534 1.20 -32.91 -10.82
C TYR A 534 0.65 -34.24 -10.25
N GLU A 535 0.14 -35.13 -11.11
CA GLU A 535 -0.40 -36.43 -10.69
C GLU A 535 0.68 -37.32 -10.05
N PHE A 536 1.88 -37.35 -10.65
CA PHE A 536 2.98 -38.20 -10.20
C PHE A 536 3.96 -37.49 -9.25
N GLY A 537 3.93 -36.16 -9.17
CA GLY A 537 4.79 -35.35 -8.31
C GLY A 537 6.19 -35.11 -8.88
N THR A 538 6.33 -34.99 -10.20
CA THR A 538 7.57 -34.53 -10.88
C THR A 538 7.66 -33.00 -10.89
N ASP A 539 8.72 -32.42 -11.45
CA ASP A 539 9.01 -30.97 -11.35
C ASP A 539 8.43 -30.16 -12.51
N LEU A 540 7.28 -29.52 -12.29
CA LEU A 540 6.56 -28.68 -13.26
C LEU A 540 7.38 -27.54 -13.88
N MET A 541 8.54 -27.21 -13.30
CA MET A 541 9.35 -26.04 -13.68
C MET A 541 10.74 -26.39 -14.20
N SER A 542 11.05 -27.69 -14.38
CA SER A 542 12.39 -28.11 -14.79
C SER A 542 12.38 -29.40 -15.62
N ASP A 543 12.79 -29.28 -16.89
CA ASP A 543 12.90 -30.40 -17.85
C ASP A 543 13.55 -31.64 -17.24
N ASP A 544 12.69 -32.57 -16.83
CA ASP A 544 13.04 -33.81 -16.17
C ASP A 544 12.66 -35.04 -16.99
N ARG A 545 12.13 -34.84 -18.21
CA ARG A 545 11.75 -35.86 -19.19
C ARG A 545 12.73 -37.02 -19.40
N ASN A 546 14.03 -36.79 -19.16
CA ASN A 546 15.11 -37.79 -19.35
C ASN A 546 15.62 -38.41 -18.04
N LEU A 547 15.04 -38.04 -16.90
CA LEU A 547 15.31 -38.69 -15.62
C LEU A 547 14.61 -40.04 -15.55
N ASP A 548 15.12 -40.87 -14.65
CA ASP A 548 14.69 -42.24 -14.37
C ASP A 548 14.68 -42.33 -12.84
N TYR A 549 13.53 -42.02 -12.23
CA TYR A 549 13.43 -41.81 -10.78
C TYR A 549 13.52 -43.13 -10.00
N ASP A 550 13.01 -44.22 -10.55
CA ASP A 550 12.96 -45.54 -9.92
C ASP A 550 14.12 -46.46 -10.33
N ASN A 551 14.91 -46.07 -11.34
CA ASN A 551 16.06 -46.77 -11.91
C ASN A 551 15.71 -48.08 -12.62
N ASP A 552 14.56 -48.15 -13.30
CA ASP A 552 14.15 -49.30 -14.10
C ASP A 552 14.65 -49.25 -15.56
N SER A 553 15.25 -48.13 -15.98
CA SER A 553 15.74 -47.81 -17.33
C SER A 553 14.71 -47.20 -18.30
N LEU A 554 13.51 -46.86 -17.85
CA LEU A 554 12.58 -45.96 -18.55
C LEU A 554 12.84 -44.52 -18.11
N THR A 555 12.70 -43.60 -19.05
CA THR A 555 12.70 -42.16 -18.75
C THR A 555 11.28 -41.68 -18.42
N ASN A 556 11.12 -40.61 -17.64
CA ASN A 556 9.81 -40.02 -17.33
C ASN A 556 8.94 -39.81 -18.59
N LEU A 557 9.53 -39.39 -19.71
CA LEU A 557 8.83 -39.24 -20.98
C LEU A 557 8.35 -40.57 -21.58
N GLU A 558 9.16 -41.62 -21.48
CA GLU A 558 8.77 -42.96 -21.91
C GLU A 558 7.64 -43.48 -21.01
N GLU A 559 7.72 -43.23 -19.71
CA GLU A 559 6.69 -43.64 -18.76
C GLU A 559 5.37 -42.92 -19.00
N TYR A 560 5.40 -41.61 -19.27
CA TYR A 560 4.24 -40.86 -19.76
C TYR A 560 3.63 -41.48 -21.02
N GLN A 561 4.47 -41.89 -21.99
CA GLN A 561 4.01 -42.48 -23.25
C GLN A 561 3.40 -43.88 -23.11
N TYR A 562 3.91 -44.68 -22.17
CA TYR A 562 3.44 -46.04 -21.92
C TYR A 562 2.39 -46.12 -20.81
N GLY A 563 2.20 -45.05 -20.03
CA GLY A 563 1.26 -44.97 -18.91
C GLY A 563 1.74 -45.70 -17.66
N SER A 564 3.05 -45.80 -17.41
CA SER A 564 3.63 -46.34 -16.18
C SER A 564 3.82 -45.27 -15.08
N ASP A 565 4.23 -45.69 -13.87
CA ASP A 565 4.48 -44.81 -12.71
C ASP A 565 5.98 -44.53 -12.55
N PRO A 566 6.46 -43.28 -12.68
CA PRO A 566 7.88 -42.91 -12.65
C PRO A 566 8.63 -43.23 -11.37
N PHE A 567 7.91 -43.58 -10.31
CA PHE A 567 8.50 -43.93 -9.03
C PHE A 567 8.40 -45.44 -8.73
N ARG A 568 8.02 -46.27 -9.71
CA ARG A 568 7.78 -47.70 -9.52
C ARG A 568 8.24 -48.59 -10.68
N VAL A 569 9.23 -49.41 -10.35
CA VAL A 569 9.83 -50.40 -11.26
C VAL A 569 8.84 -51.44 -11.78
N ASP A 570 7.71 -51.64 -11.10
CA ASP A 570 6.70 -52.67 -11.33
C ASP A 570 5.34 -52.07 -10.93
N GLY A 571 4.62 -51.54 -11.93
CA GLY A 571 3.45 -50.67 -11.78
C GLY A 571 2.22 -51.35 -11.20
N ASP A 572 2.02 -52.62 -11.53
CA ASP A 572 0.87 -53.43 -11.11
C ASP A 572 1.20 -54.51 -10.05
N PHE A 573 2.48 -54.65 -9.70
CA PHE A 573 3.01 -55.55 -8.68
C PHE A 573 2.91 -57.04 -9.01
N ASP A 574 2.89 -57.36 -10.31
CA ASP A 574 2.92 -58.70 -10.90
C ASP A 574 4.30 -59.37 -10.72
N GLY A 575 5.36 -58.56 -10.62
CA GLY A 575 6.75 -58.97 -10.46
C GLY A 575 7.56 -59.06 -11.76
N ILE A 576 7.02 -58.59 -12.88
CA ILE A 576 7.71 -58.12 -14.07
C ILE A 576 7.89 -56.60 -13.93
N SER A 577 9.00 -56.06 -14.42
CA SER A 577 9.21 -54.61 -14.43
C SER A 577 8.60 -53.97 -15.67
N ASP A 578 8.18 -52.71 -15.58
CA ASP A 578 7.49 -51.98 -16.65
C ASP A 578 8.30 -52.01 -17.96
N VAL A 579 9.62 -51.80 -17.91
CA VAL A 579 10.50 -51.95 -19.07
C VAL A 579 10.42 -53.33 -19.74
N HIS A 580 10.28 -54.40 -18.96
CA HIS A 580 10.21 -55.77 -19.50
C HIS A 580 8.81 -56.10 -20.00
N GLU A 581 7.78 -55.54 -19.38
CA GLU A 581 6.41 -55.65 -19.89
C GLU A 581 6.27 -55.00 -21.26
N ILE A 582 6.84 -53.80 -21.43
CA ILE A 582 6.90 -53.11 -22.73
C ILE A 582 7.65 -53.96 -23.77
N GLU A 583 8.76 -54.62 -23.39
CA GLU A 583 9.49 -55.54 -24.27
C GLU A 583 8.67 -56.79 -24.67
N LEU A 584 7.85 -57.31 -23.75
CA LEU A 584 6.95 -58.44 -23.97
C LEU A 584 5.67 -58.04 -24.73
N GLY A 585 5.33 -56.75 -24.72
CA GLY A 585 4.08 -56.21 -25.23
C GLY A 585 2.89 -56.38 -24.27
N THR A 586 3.16 -56.67 -22.99
CA THR A 586 2.16 -56.69 -21.92
C THR A 586 1.87 -55.27 -21.41
N ASN A 587 0.91 -55.13 -20.50
CA ASN A 587 0.47 -53.82 -20.00
C ASN A 587 0.98 -53.56 -18.58
N PRO A 588 1.87 -52.58 -18.37
CA PRO A 588 2.49 -52.27 -17.06
C PRO A 588 1.54 -51.96 -15.89
N LEU A 589 0.25 -51.79 -16.17
CA LEU A 589 -0.79 -51.52 -15.18
C LEU A 589 -1.77 -52.69 -15.00
N SER A 590 -1.45 -53.89 -15.47
CA SER A 590 -2.40 -55.01 -15.53
C SER A 590 -1.73 -56.36 -15.32
N ASP A 591 -1.89 -56.91 -14.12
CA ASP A 591 -1.23 -58.13 -13.66
C ASP A 591 -1.60 -59.40 -14.44
N ASP A 592 -2.62 -59.32 -15.30
CA ASP A 592 -3.13 -60.34 -16.23
C ASP A 592 -3.55 -59.60 -17.52
N THR A 593 -2.63 -59.48 -18.48
CA THR A 593 -2.81 -58.64 -19.68
C THR A 593 -3.93 -59.16 -20.58
N ASP A 594 -4.00 -60.48 -20.79
CA ASP A 594 -4.97 -61.10 -21.70
C ASP A 594 -6.27 -61.59 -21.01
N LYS A 595 -6.31 -61.50 -19.68
CA LYS A 595 -7.47 -61.70 -18.80
C LYS A 595 -7.94 -63.14 -18.75
N ASP A 596 -7.01 -64.08 -18.81
CA ASP A 596 -7.28 -65.51 -18.79
C ASP A 596 -7.32 -66.13 -17.38
N GLY A 597 -6.88 -65.36 -16.38
CA GLY A 597 -6.81 -65.71 -14.97
C GLY A 597 -5.44 -66.20 -14.50
N ILE A 598 -4.41 -66.17 -15.35
CA ILE A 598 -3.01 -66.30 -14.96
C ILE A 598 -2.37 -64.92 -15.02
N ASN A 599 -1.48 -64.67 -14.07
CA ASN A 599 -0.69 -63.45 -14.06
C ASN A 599 0.48 -63.54 -15.05
N ASP A 600 0.83 -62.43 -15.69
CA ASP A 600 1.80 -62.38 -16.80
C ASP A 600 3.15 -63.00 -16.40
N ARG A 601 3.64 -62.70 -15.19
CA ARG A 601 4.86 -63.31 -14.64
C ARG A 601 4.79 -64.83 -14.56
N ILE A 602 3.65 -65.38 -14.13
CA ILE A 602 3.45 -66.83 -14.03
C ILE A 602 3.48 -67.44 -15.43
N GLU A 603 2.83 -66.82 -16.40
CA GLU A 603 2.83 -67.29 -17.78
C GLU A 603 4.23 -67.31 -18.39
N VAL A 604 5.02 -66.26 -18.18
CA VAL A 604 6.41 -66.20 -18.64
C VAL A 604 7.26 -67.31 -18.03
N ILE A 605 7.13 -67.56 -16.72
CA ILE A 605 7.84 -68.64 -16.01
C ILE A 605 7.41 -70.02 -16.54
N ASP A 606 6.12 -70.19 -16.79
CA ASP A 606 5.52 -71.40 -17.32
C ASP A 606 5.53 -71.44 -18.86
N GLY A 607 6.30 -70.57 -19.52
CA GLY A 607 6.47 -70.56 -20.98
C GLY A 607 5.17 -70.55 -21.78
N LEU A 608 4.09 -70.03 -21.18
CA LEU A 608 2.84 -69.64 -21.83
C LEU A 608 3.06 -68.29 -22.55
N ASN A 609 2.02 -67.66 -23.05
CA ASN A 609 2.15 -66.38 -23.75
C ASN A 609 1.14 -65.40 -23.18
N PRO A 610 1.57 -64.36 -22.44
CA PRO A 610 0.69 -63.46 -21.69
C PRO A 610 -0.19 -62.52 -22.56
N LEU A 611 -0.16 -62.74 -23.87
CA LEU A 611 -0.97 -62.04 -24.85
C LEU A 611 -2.00 -62.97 -25.52
N VAL A 612 -2.04 -64.25 -25.12
CA VAL A 612 -2.85 -65.28 -25.74
C VAL A 612 -3.57 -66.11 -24.67
N PRO A 613 -4.87 -65.87 -24.46
CA PRO A 613 -5.59 -66.41 -23.30
C PRO A 613 -5.95 -67.91 -23.42
N ASP A 614 -5.67 -68.54 -24.57
CA ASP A 614 -5.83 -69.98 -24.83
C ASP A 614 -4.72 -70.42 -25.81
N ARG A 615 -3.65 -71.01 -25.27
CA ARG A 615 -2.44 -71.31 -26.01
C ARG A 615 -2.59 -72.50 -26.96
N ASP A 616 -3.23 -73.57 -26.51
CA ASP A 616 -3.31 -74.82 -27.26
C ASP A 616 -4.56 -74.94 -28.14
N VAL A 617 -5.44 -73.94 -28.05
CA VAL A 617 -6.65 -73.72 -28.84
C VAL A 617 -7.64 -74.88 -28.69
N ASP A 618 -7.79 -75.36 -27.46
CA ASP A 618 -8.76 -76.40 -27.09
C ASP A 618 -10.07 -75.85 -26.49
N PHE A 619 -10.20 -74.52 -26.43
CA PHE A 619 -11.33 -73.75 -25.88
C PHE A 619 -11.40 -73.71 -24.35
N GLN A 620 -10.32 -74.02 -23.66
CA GLN A 620 -10.13 -73.75 -22.24
C GLN A 620 -9.05 -72.68 -22.09
N LEU A 621 -9.33 -71.64 -21.31
CA LEU A 621 -8.34 -70.62 -21.00
C LEU A 621 -7.20 -71.25 -20.19
N ASP A 622 -5.96 -70.79 -20.37
CA ASP A 622 -4.80 -71.44 -19.77
C ASP A 622 -4.94 -71.45 -18.23
N GLY A 623 -5.47 -70.38 -17.63
CA GLY A 623 -5.75 -70.29 -16.19
C GLY A 623 -6.74 -71.31 -15.63
N ASN A 624 -7.54 -71.94 -16.49
CA ASN A 624 -8.50 -72.98 -16.10
C ASN A 624 -8.16 -74.37 -16.70
N ASP A 625 -7.10 -74.48 -17.49
CA ASP A 625 -6.68 -75.75 -18.09
C ASP A 625 -5.65 -76.50 -17.22
N GLN A 626 -5.84 -77.81 -17.06
CA GLN A 626 -4.88 -78.67 -16.39
C GLN A 626 -3.67 -79.02 -17.28
N ASN A 627 -3.77 -78.87 -18.60
CA ASN A 627 -2.68 -79.13 -19.54
C ASN A 627 -2.55 -78.08 -20.67
N PRO A 628 -2.34 -76.78 -20.35
CA PRO A 628 -2.38 -75.64 -21.29
C PRO A 628 -1.33 -75.67 -22.43
N ARG A 629 -0.47 -76.70 -22.46
CA ARG A 629 0.56 -76.88 -23.49
C ARG A 629 0.26 -78.04 -24.44
N LEU A 630 -0.83 -78.77 -24.26
CA LEU A 630 -1.00 -80.08 -24.85
C LEU A 630 -2.39 -80.24 -25.45
N ASN A 631 -2.50 -79.83 -26.71
CA ASN A 631 -3.74 -79.94 -27.47
C ASN A 631 -4.29 -81.38 -27.41
N ALA A 632 -5.27 -81.58 -26.53
CA ALA A 632 -5.80 -82.91 -26.23
C ALA A 632 -6.49 -83.52 -27.45
N ILE A 633 -7.00 -82.67 -28.35
CA ILE A 633 -7.61 -83.06 -29.63
C ILE A 633 -6.58 -83.77 -30.53
N LEU A 634 -5.33 -83.30 -30.55
CA LEU A 634 -4.25 -83.90 -31.36
C LEU A 634 -3.80 -85.27 -30.82
N VAL A 635 -3.74 -85.43 -29.49
CA VAL A 635 -3.38 -86.70 -28.83
C VAL A 635 -4.47 -87.77 -29.01
N ILE A 636 -5.74 -87.39 -28.91
CA ILE A 636 -6.87 -88.27 -29.20
C ILE A 636 -6.90 -88.62 -30.70
N GLY A 637 -6.58 -87.68 -31.59
CA GLY A 637 -6.45 -87.93 -33.03
C GLY A 637 -5.40 -88.99 -33.37
N ILE A 638 -4.22 -88.94 -32.74
CA ILE A 638 -3.15 -89.93 -32.95
C ILE A 638 -3.51 -91.30 -32.35
N LEU A 639 -4.14 -91.34 -31.17
CA LEU A 639 -4.54 -92.59 -30.51
C LEU A 639 -5.74 -93.29 -31.16
N THR A 640 -6.61 -92.56 -31.87
CA THR A 640 -7.77 -93.13 -32.58
C THR A 640 -7.47 -93.54 -34.02
N LEU A 641 -6.48 -92.91 -34.69
CA LEU A 641 -6.12 -93.23 -36.08
C LEU A 641 -5.19 -94.47 -36.20
N ILE A 642 -4.34 -94.74 -35.20
CA ILE A 642 -3.43 -95.90 -35.22
C ILE A 642 -4.17 -97.26 -35.21
N PRO A 643 -5.24 -97.47 -34.40
CA PRO A 643 -6.01 -98.73 -34.42
C PRO A 643 -6.81 -98.93 -35.72
N VAL A 644 -7.27 -97.85 -36.36
CA VAL A 644 -8.05 -97.93 -37.61
C VAL A 644 -7.14 -98.36 -38.77
N GLY A 645 -5.90 -97.86 -38.84
CA GLY A 645 -4.92 -98.29 -39.86
C GLY A 645 -4.54 -99.77 -39.75
N ILE A 646 -4.33 -100.27 -38.53
CA ILE A 646 -3.94 -101.67 -38.28
C ILE A 646 -5.12 -102.62 -38.49
N GLY A 647 -6.33 -102.24 -38.06
CA GLY A 647 -7.56 -103.02 -38.27
C GLY A 647 -7.89 -103.22 -39.76
N THR A 648 -7.69 -102.18 -40.57
CA THR A 648 -7.94 -102.22 -42.01
C THR A 648 -6.94 -103.13 -42.75
N PHE A 649 -5.67 -103.13 -42.31
CA PHE A 649 -4.61 -103.97 -42.88
C PHE A 649 -4.78 -105.47 -42.55
N VAL A 650 -5.23 -105.79 -41.33
CA VAL A 650 -5.50 -107.19 -40.92
C VAL A 650 -6.76 -107.75 -41.58
N PHE A 651 -7.77 -106.90 -41.84
CA PHE A 651 -8.98 -107.32 -42.54
C PHE A 651 -8.71 -107.63 -44.02
N TRP A 652 -7.87 -106.83 -44.70
CA TRP A 652 -7.53 -107.06 -46.11
C TRP A 652 -6.67 -108.31 -46.34
N ARG A 653 -5.83 -108.71 -45.38
CA ARG A 653 -4.99 -109.92 -45.53
C ARG A 653 -5.72 -111.25 -45.28
N ARG A 654 -7.00 -111.21 -44.89
CA ARG A 654 -7.84 -112.41 -44.64
C ARG A 654 -8.88 -112.66 -45.75
N LEU A 655 -8.89 -111.85 -46.81
CA LEU A 655 -9.79 -112.02 -47.96
C LEU A 655 -9.07 -112.51 -49.24
N GLU A 656 -7.81 -112.95 -49.14
CA GLU A 656 -7.13 -113.80 -50.15
C GLU A 656 -6.79 -115.18 -49.58
#